data_AF-A0A970UXV1-F1
#
_entry.id   AF-A0A970UXV1-F1
#
_cell.length_a   1.000
_cell.length_b   1.000
_cell.length_c   1.000
_cell.angle_alpha   90.00
_cell.angle_beta   90.00
_cell.angle_gamma   90.00
#
_symmetry.space_group_name_H-M   'P 1'
#
loop_
_entity.id
_entity.type
_entity.pdbx_description
1 polymer ?
#
loop_
_entity_poly.entity_id
_entity_poly.type
_entity_poly.pdbx_seq_one_letter_code
_entity_poly.pdbx_strand_id
1 'polypeptide(L)'
;MKIFNKILIIIAFTALLAACADDFPLEFSVDKPESIAVAEYLNEYDVLKAYINRAEHPNFKLGAGVTAAEYSKQGFIYNFINSNFDQVSAGNAMKYGSIVKDNGSMDFSQVIDFVKAAKAANISIYGHTLLWHAQQNNKYLNGIIADKDIEIDPDATVEVVDGIKDYSTDAFTGWVGGPVTPVVQNGVLVVENPTAQPNFWDIQYHVASEISTTVGTNHKVTVRIKGTSDDEITLAMGGWGNLADKKIPVTQEWTDVSVELAGLVTNSFIMIQSGHYVGTYEIAWVKVTHTEAASISWWTNLVTNSDVESDDVSSFFATENRVGPKAATIGAPGTGADGVGRAIVVQSGNNPTNPWDTQFFVKVPKNFEQGEKIRFSMKYKADKPANSESQAHNEPGGYLHWSMVGSPAFTTEWKEHTFTGAISAEQAGMNTIAFNLALLDEANTYYFDDIVWEIEESGNQIPLTPEEKADTLTWAMEKWIEGMMDATDGYVMDWDVVNEPLSGIDSDGDGLYDLQSVNNVSAQDAMNNFYWQDYLGNDYVRTAVKFARKYGPEGMKLFVNDYNLESDWDDNKKLKSLIKWIERWEQDGSTVIDGIGTQMHISCYMNPTIQASKEEHIVKMFELLAQTGKLIKITELDMGLVDENGDTVLTPDVTYEQSMAMASFYEFIVKKYFEIIPVNQQHSITHWSPADSPTDSSWRGGQPIGLWTLNYSRKHTYAGFANGLAGKVVVAPSNK
;
A
#
# COMPACT_ATOMS: atom_id res chain seq x y z
N MET A 1 39.35 95.38 27.06
CA MET A 1 39.85 94.39 28.02
C MET A 1 38.62 93.83 28.74
N LYS A 2 38.16 92.67 28.27
CA LYS A 2 38.19 91.39 29.00
C LYS A 2 37.05 91.34 30.03
N ILE A 3 35.95 90.66 29.69
CA ILE A 3 35.79 89.21 29.93
C ILE A 3 36.18 88.94 31.38
N PHE A 4 35.21 88.95 32.30
CA PHE A 4 35.23 88.22 33.58
C PHE A 4 34.09 88.57 34.57
N ASN A 5 33.10 89.40 34.23
CA ASN A 5 32.01 89.77 35.18
C ASN A 5 30.58 89.36 34.76
N LYS A 6 30.43 88.28 33.98
CA LYS A 6 29.12 87.64 33.73
C LYS A 6 29.05 86.16 34.10
N ILE A 7 30.04 85.63 34.85
CA ILE A 7 30.12 84.21 35.27
C ILE A 7 30.09 84.06 36.82
N LEU A 8 29.59 85.05 37.56
CA LEU A 8 29.55 85.00 39.03
C LEU A 8 28.18 85.21 39.66
N ILE A 9 27.10 85.27 38.87
CA ILE A 9 25.71 85.43 39.38
C ILE A 9 24.80 84.23 39.00
N ILE A 10 25.29 83.24 38.23
CA ILE A 10 24.56 81.99 37.94
C ILE A 10 25.04 80.80 38.79
N ILE A 11 26.11 80.96 39.59
CA ILE A 11 26.66 79.92 40.48
C ILE A 11 26.11 80.02 41.93
N ALA A 12 25.19 80.95 42.19
CA ALA A 12 24.56 81.11 43.52
C ALA A 12 23.14 80.50 43.62
N PHE A 13 22.67 79.75 42.62
CA PHE A 13 21.35 79.10 42.62
C PHE A 13 21.37 77.62 42.20
N THR A 14 22.52 76.95 42.37
CA THR A 14 22.73 75.52 42.07
C THR A 14 23.45 74.78 43.20
N ALA A 15 23.25 75.21 44.45
CA ALA A 15 23.82 74.57 45.64
C ALA A 15 22.80 74.45 46.78
N LEU A 16 21.57 74.02 46.47
CA LEU A 16 20.53 73.78 47.49
C LEU A 16 19.55 72.68 47.07
N LEU A 17 20.08 71.56 46.55
CA LEU A 17 19.46 70.23 46.62
C LEU A 17 20.57 69.17 46.65
N ALA A 18 21.49 69.31 47.60
CA ALA A 18 22.18 68.14 48.12
C ALA A 18 21.18 67.44 49.04
N ALA A 19 20.37 66.54 48.49
CA ALA A 19 19.82 65.48 49.30
C ALA A 19 21.02 64.65 49.75
N CYS A 20 21.45 64.85 50.99
CA CYS A 20 22.12 63.77 51.71
C CYS A 20 21.07 62.65 51.79
N ALA A 21 21.08 61.75 50.81
CA ALA A 21 20.65 60.40 51.08
C ALA A 21 21.76 59.84 51.98
N ASP A 22 21.52 59.88 53.28
CA ASP A 22 22.26 59.02 54.19
C ASP A 22 22.00 57.59 53.71
N ASP A 23 23.03 56.94 53.18
CA ASP A 23 23.03 55.50 52.89
C ASP A 23 22.93 54.78 54.24
N PHE A 24 21.70 54.58 54.71
CA PHE A 24 21.44 53.53 55.67
C PHE A 24 21.56 52.21 54.88
N PRO A 25 22.53 51.34 55.17
CA PRO A 25 22.47 49.98 54.64
C PRO A 25 21.13 49.40 55.09
N LEU A 26 20.27 49.04 54.13
CA LEU A 26 19.05 48.30 54.42
C LEU A 26 19.45 47.04 55.20
N GLU A 27 18.98 46.90 56.44
CA GLU A 27 19.21 45.72 57.29
C GLU A 27 18.50 44.46 56.77
N PHE A 28 17.93 44.50 55.55
CA PHE A 28 17.34 43.38 54.87
C PHE A 28 17.75 43.37 53.39
N SER A 29 18.28 42.23 52.94
CA SER A 29 18.45 41.92 51.51
C SER A 29 17.05 41.67 50.92
N VAL A 30 16.70 42.38 49.87
CA VAL A 30 15.55 42.00 49.03
C VAL A 30 16.13 41.23 47.86
N ASP A 31 16.01 39.91 47.92
CA ASP A 31 16.44 39.06 46.82
C ASP A 31 15.58 39.36 45.59
N LYS A 32 16.24 39.47 44.44
CA LYS A 32 15.58 39.78 43.17
C LYS A 32 14.55 38.68 42.86
N PRO A 33 13.32 39.02 42.42
CA PRO A 33 12.32 38.02 42.06
C PRO A 33 12.87 37.05 40.99
N GLU A 34 12.67 35.76 41.22
CA GLU A 34 13.19 34.66 40.38
C GLU A 34 12.83 34.84 38.90
N SER A 35 11.60 35.29 38.61
CA SER A 35 11.13 35.57 37.25
C SER A 35 11.92 36.68 36.54
N ILE A 36 12.42 37.68 37.28
CA ILE A 36 13.25 38.76 36.73
C ILE A 36 14.71 38.31 36.58
N ALA A 37 15.21 37.44 37.47
CA ALA A 37 16.53 36.83 37.35
C ALA A 37 16.64 35.91 36.13
N VAL A 38 15.63 35.05 35.94
CA VAL A 38 15.50 34.18 34.75
C VAL A 38 15.42 34.99 33.47
N ALA A 39 14.58 36.04 33.45
CA ALA A 39 14.44 36.89 32.27
C ALA A 39 15.74 37.64 31.93
N GLU A 40 16.46 38.18 32.92
CA GLU A 40 17.70 38.91 32.65
C GLU A 40 18.80 38.01 32.06
N TYR A 41 19.05 36.81 32.61
CA TYR A 41 20.09 35.96 32.04
C TYR A 41 19.71 35.42 30.65
N LEU A 42 18.43 35.12 30.39
CA LEU A 42 17.97 34.68 29.06
C LEU A 42 18.03 35.80 28.01
N ASN A 43 17.93 37.05 28.44
CA ASN A 43 18.08 38.21 27.57
C ASN A 43 19.54 38.47 27.16
N GLU A 44 20.52 37.93 27.89
CA GLU A 44 21.94 38.04 27.51
C GLU A 44 22.31 37.19 26.29
N TYR A 45 21.49 36.19 25.93
CA TYR A 45 21.74 35.41 24.73
C TYR A 45 21.42 36.23 23.46
N ASP A 46 22.21 36.04 22.41
CA ASP A 46 21.95 36.53 21.05
C ASP A 46 21.01 35.56 20.30
N VAL A 47 20.68 35.84 19.05
CA VAL A 47 19.91 34.97 18.15
C VAL A 47 20.64 33.64 17.89
N LEU A 48 19.90 32.54 17.74
CA LEU A 48 20.49 31.18 17.72
C LEU A 48 21.60 30.99 16.67
N LYS A 49 21.38 31.44 15.43
CA LYS A 49 22.37 31.29 14.35
C LYS A 49 23.70 32.00 14.59
N ALA A 50 23.78 32.94 15.55
CA ALA A 50 25.02 33.62 15.92
C ALA A 50 25.99 32.69 16.68
N TYR A 51 25.48 31.60 17.26
CA TYR A 51 26.28 30.64 18.03
C TYR A 51 26.97 29.57 17.18
N ILE A 52 26.64 29.48 15.89
CA ILE A 52 27.23 28.48 15.01
C ILE A 52 28.59 28.98 14.52
N ASN A 53 29.65 28.21 14.82
CA ASN A 53 30.97 28.48 14.28
C ASN A 53 31.02 28.11 12.78
N ARG A 54 30.70 29.06 11.90
CA ARG A 54 30.67 28.85 10.45
C ARG A 54 32.04 28.55 9.83
N ALA A 55 33.14 28.83 10.54
CA ALA A 55 34.47 28.44 10.06
C ALA A 55 34.71 26.94 10.25
N GLU A 56 34.19 26.35 11.33
CA GLU A 56 34.28 24.91 11.62
C GLU A 56 33.15 24.12 10.96
N HIS A 57 31.97 24.74 10.79
CA HIS A 57 30.76 24.11 10.25
C HIS A 57 30.20 24.91 9.05
N PRO A 58 30.95 25.02 7.94
CA PRO A 58 30.63 25.94 6.84
C PRO A 58 29.33 25.61 6.09
N ASN A 59 28.94 24.33 6.06
CA ASN A 59 27.78 23.86 5.31
C ASN A 59 26.53 23.62 6.19
N PHE A 60 26.68 23.72 7.51
CA PHE A 60 25.61 23.44 8.45
C PHE A 60 24.55 24.55 8.41
N LYS A 61 23.26 24.18 8.36
CA LYS A 61 22.12 25.10 8.44
C LYS A 61 21.32 24.86 9.72
N LEU A 62 20.84 25.92 10.36
CA LEU A 62 19.87 25.80 11.46
C LEU A 62 18.45 26.02 10.95
N GLY A 63 17.55 25.06 11.19
CA GLY A 63 16.20 25.03 10.66
C GLY A 63 15.11 25.26 11.70
N ALA A 64 13.93 25.70 11.25
CA ALA A 64 12.71 25.74 12.07
C ALA A 64 11.50 25.18 11.30
N GLY A 65 10.66 24.42 11.99
CA GLY A 65 9.33 24.07 11.52
C GLY A 65 8.40 25.29 11.60
N VAL A 66 7.61 25.53 10.55
CA VAL A 66 6.70 26.67 10.47
C VAL A 66 5.37 26.30 9.83
N THR A 67 4.31 26.98 10.25
CA THR A 67 3.03 26.99 9.53
C THR A 67 3.16 27.92 8.32
N ALA A 68 3.10 27.36 7.10
CA ALA A 68 3.28 28.13 5.86
C ALA A 68 2.36 29.35 5.77
N ALA A 69 1.07 29.20 6.12
CA ALA A 69 0.12 30.32 6.13
C ALA A 69 0.55 31.49 7.02
N GLU A 70 1.12 31.22 8.19
CA GLU A 70 1.54 32.25 9.13
C GLU A 70 2.86 32.88 8.69
N TYR A 71 3.80 32.07 8.19
CA TYR A 71 5.07 32.54 7.66
C TYR A 71 4.87 33.47 6.45
N SER A 72 3.97 33.11 5.53
CA SER A 72 3.69 33.89 4.31
C SER A 72 3.04 35.25 4.58
N LYS A 73 2.47 35.50 5.77
CA LYS A 73 1.96 36.83 6.16
C LYS A 73 3.09 37.87 6.34
N GLN A 74 4.34 37.43 6.44
CA GLN A 74 5.51 38.29 6.65
C GLN A 74 5.40 39.19 7.91
N GLY A 75 4.68 38.70 8.94
CA GLY A 75 4.44 39.38 10.20
C GLY A 75 5.55 39.15 11.23
N PHE A 76 5.17 39.16 12.52
CA PHE A 76 6.09 38.93 13.63
C PHE A 76 6.81 37.57 13.50
N ILE A 77 6.07 36.48 13.24
CA ILE A 77 6.61 35.12 13.13
C ILE A 77 7.68 35.03 12.04
N TYR A 78 7.42 35.59 10.86
CA TYR A 78 8.38 35.63 9.77
C TYR A 78 9.70 36.27 10.19
N ASN A 79 9.65 37.47 10.78
CA ASN A 79 10.85 38.18 11.23
C ASN A 79 11.57 37.43 12.36
N PHE A 80 10.81 36.90 13.30
CA PHE A 80 11.31 36.11 14.43
C PHE A 80 12.08 34.86 13.97
N ILE A 81 11.49 34.09 13.05
CA ILE A 81 12.12 32.89 12.48
C ILE A 81 13.37 33.27 11.69
N ASN A 82 13.27 34.24 10.78
CA ASN A 82 14.40 34.60 9.90
C ASN A 82 15.58 35.23 10.66
N SER A 83 15.32 35.79 11.85
CA SER A 83 16.38 36.31 12.73
C SER A 83 17.18 35.19 13.40
N ASN A 84 16.57 34.03 13.67
CA ASN A 84 17.19 32.94 14.41
C ASN A 84 17.69 31.77 13.55
N PHE A 85 17.09 31.56 12.38
CA PHE A 85 17.28 30.36 11.56
C PHE A 85 17.80 30.68 10.14
N ASP A 86 18.37 29.67 9.47
CA ASP A 86 18.87 29.71 8.09
C ASP A 86 17.96 28.94 7.10
N GLN A 87 17.12 28.05 7.65
CA GLN A 87 16.25 27.15 6.90
C GLN A 87 14.86 27.05 7.54
N VAL A 88 13.84 26.81 6.72
CA VAL A 88 12.48 26.52 7.20
C VAL A 88 11.92 25.25 6.58
N SER A 89 11.11 24.52 7.34
CA SER A 89 10.32 23.39 6.86
C SER A 89 8.83 23.70 7.06
N ALA A 90 8.02 23.54 6.02
CA ALA A 90 6.58 23.72 6.13
C ALA A 90 5.94 22.50 6.81
N GLY A 91 5.20 22.69 7.91
CA GLY A 91 4.62 21.57 8.67
C GLY A 91 3.71 20.65 7.83
N ASN A 92 2.59 21.17 7.32
CA ASN A 92 1.64 20.37 6.52
C ASN A 92 1.49 20.83 5.07
N ALA A 93 1.81 22.08 4.76
CA ALA A 93 1.41 22.72 3.50
C ALA A 93 2.05 22.10 2.24
N MET A 94 3.15 21.36 2.39
CA MET A 94 3.85 20.69 1.29
C MET A 94 3.60 19.19 1.23
N LYS A 95 2.69 18.65 2.06
CA LYS A 95 2.32 17.24 2.06
C LYS A 95 1.20 16.96 1.06
N TYR A 96 1.16 15.72 0.55
CA TYR A 96 0.22 15.28 -0.49
C TYR A 96 -1.23 15.65 -0.19
N GLY A 97 -1.76 15.28 0.98
CA GLY A 97 -3.15 15.50 1.36
C GLY A 97 -3.55 16.97 1.55
N SER A 98 -2.58 17.89 1.66
CA SER A 98 -2.86 19.34 1.69
C SER A 98 -3.06 19.94 0.30
N ILE A 99 -2.60 19.24 -0.75
CA ILE A 99 -2.54 19.77 -2.11
C ILE A 99 -3.48 19.01 -3.05
N VAL A 100 -3.55 17.69 -2.94
CA VAL A 100 -4.34 16.85 -3.84
C VAL A 100 -5.78 16.74 -3.35
N LYS A 101 -6.73 17.20 -4.18
CA LYS A 101 -8.18 17.14 -3.91
C LYS A 101 -8.76 15.79 -4.36
N ASP A 102 -9.97 15.48 -3.90
CA ASP A 102 -10.66 14.20 -4.17
C ASP A 102 -10.85 13.89 -5.67
N ASN A 103 -10.82 14.91 -6.53
CA ASN A 103 -10.92 14.79 -7.98
C ASN A 103 -9.54 14.77 -8.69
N GLY A 104 -8.45 14.68 -7.94
CA GLY A 104 -7.07 14.69 -8.46
C GLY A 104 -6.52 16.06 -8.81
N SER A 105 -7.32 17.13 -8.72
CA SER A 105 -6.80 18.49 -8.94
C SER A 105 -5.88 18.92 -7.80
N MET A 106 -4.79 19.61 -8.15
CA MET A 106 -3.75 20.02 -7.22
C MET A 106 -3.76 21.54 -7.02
N ASP A 107 -3.59 21.98 -5.77
CA ASP A 107 -3.56 23.39 -5.39
C ASP A 107 -2.26 23.78 -4.68
N PHE A 108 -1.31 24.32 -5.45
CA PHE A 108 0.01 24.68 -4.95
C PHE A 108 0.10 26.15 -4.49
N SER A 109 -1.00 26.90 -4.44
CA SER A 109 -0.95 28.35 -4.21
C SER A 109 -0.23 28.72 -2.90
N GLN A 110 -0.50 27.96 -1.83
CA GLN A 110 0.12 28.16 -0.53
C GLN A 110 1.63 27.86 -0.54
N VAL A 111 2.06 26.83 -1.28
CA VAL A 111 3.48 26.48 -1.44
C VAL A 111 4.19 27.60 -2.18
N ILE A 112 3.61 28.11 -3.27
CA ILE A 112 4.18 29.21 -4.06
C ILE A 112 4.36 30.47 -3.19
N ASP A 113 3.34 30.83 -2.40
CA ASP A 113 3.42 31.98 -1.48
C ASP A 113 4.49 31.78 -0.40
N PHE A 114 4.60 30.57 0.14
CA PHE A 114 5.61 30.21 1.14
C PHE A 114 7.03 30.30 0.57
N VAL A 115 7.26 29.71 -0.60
CA VAL A 115 8.55 29.77 -1.32
C VAL A 115 8.93 31.22 -1.62
N LYS A 116 7.98 32.02 -2.09
CA LYS A 116 8.19 33.45 -2.35
C LYS A 116 8.59 34.21 -1.08
N ALA A 117 7.94 33.94 0.05
CA ALA A 117 8.26 34.58 1.32
C ALA A 117 9.66 34.21 1.81
N ALA A 118 10.05 32.93 1.73
CA ALA A 118 11.38 32.46 2.13
C ALA A 118 12.47 33.03 1.21
N LYS A 119 12.23 33.03 -0.11
CA LYS A 119 13.12 33.64 -1.12
C LYS A 119 13.34 35.13 -0.87
N ALA A 120 12.29 35.87 -0.48
CA ALA A 120 12.41 37.29 -0.13
C ALA A 120 13.28 37.55 1.12
N ALA A 121 13.36 36.60 2.06
CA ALA A 121 14.23 36.68 3.24
C ALA A 121 15.62 36.06 3.02
N ASN A 122 15.89 35.48 1.84
CA ASN A 122 17.08 34.68 1.59
C ASN A 122 17.24 33.52 2.60
N ILE A 123 16.12 32.85 2.91
CA ILE A 123 16.06 31.71 3.82
C ILE A 123 15.80 30.46 3.00
N SER A 124 16.64 29.44 3.20
CA SER A 124 16.49 28.17 2.48
C SER A 124 15.27 27.40 2.96
N ILE A 125 14.77 26.48 2.14
CA ILE A 125 13.64 25.62 2.49
C ILE A 125 14.11 24.17 2.43
N TYR A 126 13.64 23.38 3.39
CA TYR A 126 13.71 21.94 3.36
C TYR A 126 12.30 21.39 3.10
N GLY A 127 12.16 20.61 2.03
CA GLY A 127 10.88 20.08 1.60
C GLY A 127 10.52 18.79 2.37
N HIS A 128 9.46 18.87 3.17
CA HIS A 128 8.93 17.75 3.94
C HIS A 128 7.44 17.58 3.56
N THR A 129 7.05 16.57 2.78
CA THR A 129 7.79 15.44 2.20
C THR A 129 7.18 15.09 0.83
N LEU A 130 7.94 14.45 -0.07
CA LEU A 130 7.42 14.02 -1.38
C LEU A 130 6.54 12.78 -1.27
N LEU A 131 7.00 11.72 -0.61
CA LEU A 131 6.17 10.54 -0.35
C LEU A 131 6.07 10.26 1.14
N TRP A 132 4.89 9.78 1.53
CA TRP A 132 4.59 9.27 2.86
C TRP A 132 3.41 8.31 2.76
N HIS A 133 3.26 7.44 3.76
CA HIS A 133 2.07 6.59 3.88
C HIS A 133 0.90 7.36 4.50
N ALA A 134 1.18 8.30 5.41
CA ALA A 134 0.16 9.10 6.07
C ALA A 134 -0.14 10.41 5.31
N GLN A 135 -1.28 11.02 5.67
CA GLN A 135 -1.77 12.29 5.10
C GLN A 135 -1.83 12.27 3.57
N GLN A 136 -2.25 11.14 2.98
CA GLN A 136 -2.54 10.99 1.56
C GLN A 136 -4.03 11.29 1.28
N ASN A 137 -4.38 11.61 0.02
CA ASN A 137 -5.78 11.67 -0.38
C ASN A 137 -6.24 10.26 -0.77
N ASN A 138 -6.61 9.45 0.22
CA ASN A 138 -7.03 8.07 0.03
C ASN A 138 -8.24 7.94 -0.89
N LYS A 139 -9.17 8.91 -0.84
CA LYS A 139 -10.37 8.87 -1.69
C LYS A 139 -10.01 9.00 -3.16
N TYR A 140 -9.10 9.90 -3.50
CA TYR A 140 -8.60 10.02 -4.87
C TYR A 140 -7.78 8.80 -5.29
N LEU A 141 -6.78 8.40 -4.48
CA LEU A 141 -5.90 7.28 -4.81
C LEU A 141 -6.64 5.96 -4.96
N ASN A 142 -7.56 5.65 -4.03
CA ASN A 142 -8.41 4.45 -4.14
C ASN A 142 -9.41 4.56 -5.29
N GLY A 143 -9.87 5.77 -5.63
CA GLY A 143 -10.79 6.00 -6.73
C GLY A 143 -10.19 5.75 -8.11
N ILE A 144 -8.91 6.10 -8.32
CA ILE A 144 -8.23 5.87 -9.62
C ILE A 144 -7.81 4.42 -9.82
N ILE A 145 -7.74 3.62 -8.76
CA ILE A 145 -7.46 2.18 -8.81
C ILE A 145 -8.71 1.31 -8.55
N ALA A 146 -9.89 1.93 -8.49
CA ALA A 146 -11.15 1.23 -8.30
C ALA A 146 -11.57 0.50 -9.56
N ASP A 147 -12.27 -0.61 -9.39
CA ASP A 147 -12.75 -1.46 -10.48
C ASP A 147 -13.48 -0.62 -11.55
N LYS A 148 -13.19 -0.90 -12.83
CA LYS A 148 -13.77 -0.18 -13.95
C LYS A 148 -15.25 -0.54 -14.07
N ASP A 149 -16.11 0.46 -13.97
CA ASP A 149 -17.52 0.32 -14.32
C ASP A 149 -17.64 0.00 -15.81
N ILE A 150 -18.41 -1.03 -16.14
CA ILE A 150 -18.77 -1.35 -17.52
C ILE A 150 -20.17 -0.81 -17.76
N GLU A 151 -20.36 -0.04 -18.84
CA GLU A 151 -21.71 0.27 -19.34
C GLU A 151 -22.34 -1.03 -19.88
N ILE A 152 -23.03 -1.75 -19.02
CA ILE A 152 -23.95 -2.81 -19.42
C ILE A 152 -25.36 -2.19 -19.37
N ASP A 153 -26.13 -2.36 -20.44
CA ASP A 153 -27.57 -2.08 -20.38
C ASP A 153 -28.16 -2.96 -19.26
N PRO A 154 -28.70 -2.37 -18.17
CA PRO A 154 -29.19 -3.15 -17.03
C PRO A 154 -30.33 -4.12 -17.39
N ASP A 155 -30.94 -3.98 -18.57
CA ASP A 155 -31.98 -4.86 -19.09
C ASP A 155 -31.44 -5.96 -20.04
N ALA A 156 -30.15 -5.98 -20.34
CA ALA A 156 -29.53 -7.00 -21.18
C ALA A 156 -29.53 -8.36 -20.46
N THR A 157 -30.19 -9.35 -21.06
CA THR A 157 -30.26 -10.73 -20.56
C THR A 157 -29.72 -11.71 -21.58
N VAL A 158 -29.14 -12.81 -21.11
CA VAL A 158 -28.65 -13.92 -21.93
C VAL A 158 -29.52 -15.14 -21.69
N GLU A 159 -30.01 -15.77 -22.75
CA GLU A 159 -30.75 -17.04 -22.68
C GLU A 159 -29.75 -18.20 -22.52
N VAL A 160 -29.74 -18.83 -21.35
CA VAL A 160 -28.91 -19.99 -21.01
C VAL A 160 -29.71 -21.27 -21.24
N VAL A 161 -29.11 -22.28 -21.88
CA VAL A 161 -29.76 -23.57 -22.14
C VAL A 161 -29.52 -24.52 -20.97
N ASP A 162 -30.59 -24.82 -20.22
CA ASP A 162 -30.59 -25.73 -19.07
C ASP A 162 -30.63 -27.20 -19.45
N GLY A 163 -31.17 -27.49 -20.63
CA GLY A 163 -31.19 -28.82 -21.20
C GLY A 163 -32.02 -28.89 -22.48
N ILE A 164 -31.65 -29.83 -23.35
CA ILE A 164 -32.32 -30.07 -24.62
C ILE A 164 -32.48 -31.57 -24.84
N LYS A 165 -33.62 -31.97 -25.38
CA LYS A 165 -33.89 -33.31 -25.90
C LYS A 165 -34.34 -33.19 -27.33
N ASP A 166 -33.60 -33.78 -28.27
CA ASP A 166 -33.89 -33.73 -29.71
C ASP A 166 -34.09 -35.15 -30.26
N TYR A 167 -35.34 -35.48 -30.63
CA TYR A 167 -35.67 -36.84 -31.07
C TYR A 167 -35.21 -37.17 -32.49
N SER A 168 -34.62 -36.21 -33.22
CA SER A 168 -33.93 -36.52 -34.48
C SER A 168 -32.66 -37.33 -34.26
N THR A 169 -32.06 -37.22 -33.06
CA THR A 169 -30.84 -37.93 -32.66
C THR A 169 -31.06 -38.83 -31.45
N ASP A 170 -31.95 -38.47 -30.54
CA ASP A 170 -32.09 -39.10 -29.24
C ASP A 170 -33.19 -40.17 -29.19
N ALA A 171 -32.92 -41.25 -28.47
CA ALA A 171 -33.95 -42.22 -28.10
C ALA A 171 -34.86 -41.68 -26.99
N PHE A 172 -36.11 -42.15 -26.98
CA PHE A 172 -37.02 -41.97 -25.84
C PHE A 172 -36.68 -42.95 -24.72
N THR A 173 -36.29 -42.41 -23.57
CA THR A 173 -35.94 -43.14 -22.34
C THR A 173 -36.75 -42.66 -21.14
N GLY A 174 -37.78 -41.84 -21.37
CA GLY A 174 -38.60 -41.25 -20.34
C GLY A 174 -39.45 -42.26 -19.59
N TRP A 175 -39.78 -41.95 -18.34
CA TRP A 175 -40.79 -42.68 -17.60
C TRP A 175 -42.16 -42.49 -18.27
N VAL A 176 -43.00 -43.53 -18.25
CA VAL A 176 -44.35 -43.54 -18.82
C VAL A 176 -45.35 -44.02 -17.78
N GLY A 177 -46.43 -43.27 -17.60
CA GLY A 177 -47.58 -43.61 -16.79
C GLY A 177 -48.86 -43.54 -17.61
N GLY A 178 -49.64 -44.62 -17.59
CA GLY A 178 -50.91 -44.70 -18.30
C GLY A 178 -50.95 -45.79 -19.38
N PRO A 179 -52.04 -45.83 -20.17
CA PRO A 179 -52.28 -46.88 -21.16
C PRO A 179 -51.60 -46.65 -22.52
N VAL A 180 -50.99 -45.48 -22.74
CA VAL A 180 -50.36 -45.09 -24.01
C VAL A 180 -48.84 -45.03 -23.85
N THR A 181 -48.12 -45.61 -24.81
CA THR A 181 -46.66 -45.63 -24.85
C THR A 181 -46.15 -44.73 -25.99
N PRO A 182 -45.41 -43.65 -25.68
CA PRO A 182 -44.72 -42.85 -26.69
C PRO A 182 -43.68 -43.66 -27.48
N VAL A 183 -43.56 -43.42 -28.78
CA VAL A 183 -42.60 -44.11 -29.66
C VAL A 183 -41.89 -43.11 -30.55
N VAL A 184 -40.55 -43.19 -30.65
CA VAL A 184 -39.81 -42.38 -31.62
C VAL A 184 -39.93 -43.01 -33.00
N GLN A 185 -40.47 -42.26 -33.96
CA GLN A 185 -40.59 -42.67 -35.36
C GLN A 185 -40.17 -41.51 -36.25
N ASN A 186 -39.34 -41.78 -37.27
CA ASN A 186 -38.90 -40.77 -38.23
C ASN A 186 -38.30 -39.49 -37.60
N GLY A 187 -37.61 -39.62 -36.46
CA GLY A 187 -36.97 -38.49 -35.78
C GLY A 187 -37.89 -37.61 -34.92
N VAL A 188 -39.11 -38.07 -34.62
CA VAL A 188 -40.04 -37.40 -33.71
C VAL A 188 -40.64 -38.39 -32.71
N LEU A 189 -40.97 -37.92 -31.51
CA LEU A 189 -41.73 -38.69 -30.51
C LEU A 189 -43.22 -38.66 -30.86
N VAL A 190 -43.79 -39.80 -31.24
CA VAL A 190 -45.20 -39.95 -31.61
C VAL A 190 -45.99 -40.51 -30.44
N VAL A 191 -47.13 -39.88 -30.13
CA VAL A 191 -48.06 -40.31 -29.08
C VAL A 191 -49.48 -40.36 -29.66
N GLU A 192 -50.11 -41.53 -29.58
CA GLU A 192 -51.46 -41.78 -30.09
C GLU A 192 -52.44 -41.99 -28.93
N ASN A 193 -53.39 -41.06 -28.78
CA ASN A 193 -54.43 -41.11 -27.77
C ASN A 193 -55.78 -41.45 -28.44
N PRO A 194 -56.18 -42.74 -28.46
CA PRO A 194 -57.38 -43.17 -29.20
C PRO A 194 -58.69 -42.68 -28.59
N THR A 195 -58.70 -42.42 -27.28
CA THR A 195 -59.88 -41.98 -26.52
C THR A 195 -59.49 -41.06 -25.37
N ALA A 196 -60.32 -40.07 -25.07
CA ALA A 196 -60.16 -39.21 -23.91
C ALA A 196 -60.25 -40.04 -22.62
N GLN A 197 -59.33 -39.79 -21.69
CA GLN A 197 -59.30 -40.39 -20.37
C GLN A 197 -60.11 -39.55 -19.36
N PRO A 198 -60.51 -40.14 -18.22
CA PRO A 198 -61.20 -39.39 -17.16
C PRO A 198 -60.42 -38.16 -16.67
N ASN A 199 -59.10 -38.29 -16.51
CA ASN A 199 -58.23 -37.20 -16.05
C ASN A 199 -57.14 -36.88 -17.08
N PHE A 200 -56.69 -35.62 -17.12
CA PHE A 200 -55.65 -35.18 -18.05
C PHE A 200 -54.27 -35.80 -17.76
N TRP A 201 -54.03 -36.25 -16.53
CA TRP A 201 -52.80 -36.92 -16.11
C TRP A 201 -52.82 -38.45 -16.30
N ASP A 202 -53.93 -39.04 -16.74
CA ASP A 202 -54.02 -40.50 -16.91
C ASP A 202 -53.12 -41.01 -18.06
N ILE A 203 -52.68 -40.11 -18.96
CA ILE A 203 -51.59 -40.33 -19.92
C ILE A 203 -50.52 -39.29 -19.63
N GLN A 204 -49.40 -39.72 -19.05
CA GLN A 204 -48.30 -38.83 -18.67
C GLN A 204 -46.94 -39.50 -18.83
N TYR A 205 -45.93 -38.73 -19.24
CA TYR A 205 -44.58 -39.29 -19.46
C TYR A 205 -43.52 -38.19 -19.46
N HIS A 206 -42.27 -38.57 -19.17
CA HIS A 206 -41.14 -37.63 -19.18
C HIS A 206 -40.62 -37.48 -20.61
N VAL A 207 -40.73 -36.28 -21.16
CA VAL A 207 -40.20 -35.96 -22.48
C VAL A 207 -38.73 -35.54 -22.41
N ALA A 208 -38.29 -34.99 -21.28
CA ALA A 208 -36.87 -34.77 -20.98
C ALA A 208 -36.62 -35.02 -19.48
N SER A 209 -35.40 -35.42 -19.12
CA SER A 209 -34.99 -35.68 -17.73
C SER A 209 -33.60 -35.08 -17.51
N GLU A 210 -33.17 -35.00 -16.25
CA GLU A 210 -31.83 -34.52 -15.88
C GLU A 210 -31.57 -33.05 -16.26
N ILE A 211 -32.63 -32.22 -16.24
CA ILE A 211 -32.54 -30.80 -16.56
C ILE A 211 -32.07 -30.06 -15.32
N SER A 212 -30.88 -29.46 -15.40
CA SER A 212 -30.33 -28.63 -14.33
C SER A 212 -31.19 -27.36 -14.20
N THR A 213 -31.97 -27.27 -13.13
CA THR A 213 -32.91 -26.17 -12.88
C THR A 213 -32.54 -25.50 -11.56
N THR A 214 -33.02 -24.29 -11.31
CA THR A 214 -32.73 -23.56 -10.06
C THR A 214 -34.00 -23.23 -9.32
N VAL A 215 -34.05 -23.57 -8.03
CA VAL A 215 -35.23 -23.33 -7.19
C VAL A 215 -35.51 -21.82 -7.13
N GLY A 216 -36.73 -21.41 -7.47
CA GLY A 216 -37.15 -20.01 -7.47
C GLY A 216 -36.83 -19.23 -8.75
N THR A 217 -36.11 -19.82 -9.70
CA THR A 217 -35.85 -19.22 -11.02
C THR A 217 -36.93 -19.64 -12.01
N ASN A 218 -37.42 -18.72 -12.85
CA ASN A 218 -38.33 -19.10 -13.93
C ASN A 218 -37.53 -19.65 -15.12
N HIS A 219 -37.89 -20.85 -15.57
CA HIS A 219 -37.36 -21.46 -16.78
C HIS A 219 -38.43 -21.45 -17.87
N LYS A 220 -38.03 -21.09 -19.08
CA LYS A 220 -38.81 -21.18 -20.31
C LYS A 220 -38.62 -22.56 -20.91
N VAL A 221 -39.68 -23.36 -20.88
CA VAL A 221 -39.74 -24.67 -21.54
C VAL A 221 -40.38 -24.47 -22.91
N THR A 222 -39.64 -24.80 -23.97
CA THR A 222 -40.10 -24.72 -25.35
C THR A 222 -40.20 -26.13 -25.94
N VAL A 223 -41.36 -26.46 -26.48
CA VAL A 223 -41.64 -27.75 -27.11
C VAL A 223 -42.00 -27.50 -28.56
N ARG A 224 -41.30 -28.15 -29.50
CA ARG A 224 -41.73 -28.18 -30.89
C ARG A 224 -42.69 -29.35 -31.08
N ILE A 225 -43.95 -29.03 -31.32
CA ILE A 225 -45.07 -29.98 -31.30
C ILE A 225 -46.04 -29.77 -32.47
N LYS A 226 -46.67 -30.85 -32.93
CA LYS A 226 -47.76 -30.86 -33.92
C LYS A 226 -48.76 -31.96 -33.58
N GLY A 227 -50.05 -31.72 -33.78
CA GLY A 227 -51.12 -32.71 -33.60
C GLY A 227 -51.94 -32.97 -34.86
N THR A 228 -52.84 -33.95 -34.77
CA THR A 228 -53.89 -34.21 -35.77
C THR A 228 -55.11 -33.30 -35.62
N SER A 229 -55.27 -32.67 -34.45
CA SER A 229 -56.39 -31.76 -34.12
C SER A 229 -55.92 -30.68 -33.17
N ASP A 230 -56.62 -29.54 -33.20
CA ASP A 230 -56.34 -28.43 -32.29
C ASP A 230 -56.97 -28.70 -30.90
N ASP A 231 -56.14 -28.70 -29.86
CA ASP A 231 -56.56 -28.85 -28.46
C ASP A 231 -55.40 -28.43 -27.52
N GLU A 232 -55.51 -28.68 -26.21
CA GLU A 232 -54.47 -28.38 -25.21
C GLU A 232 -53.97 -29.64 -24.49
N ILE A 233 -52.68 -29.66 -24.16
CA ILE A 233 -52.08 -30.65 -23.25
C ILE A 233 -51.37 -29.92 -22.11
N THR A 234 -51.13 -30.60 -20.98
CA THR A 234 -50.42 -30.01 -19.85
C THR A 234 -48.93 -30.34 -19.95
N LEU A 235 -48.09 -29.30 -19.89
CA LEU A 235 -46.64 -29.38 -19.74
C LEU A 235 -46.27 -29.09 -18.30
N ALA A 236 -45.47 -29.96 -17.69
CA ALA A 236 -45.01 -29.82 -16.32
C ALA A 236 -43.48 -29.90 -16.24
N MET A 237 -42.90 -29.20 -15.26
CA MET A 237 -41.49 -29.22 -14.92
C MET A 237 -41.33 -29.37 -13.41
N GLY A 238 -40.41 -30.24 -12.99
CA GLY A 238 -40.03 -30.36 -11.58
C GLY A 238 -39.61 -31.78 -11.22
N GLY A 239 -39.85 -32.15 -9.96
CA GLY A 239 -39.53 -33.46 -9.42
C GLY A 239 -40.76 -34.21 -8.94
N TRP A 240 -40.56 -35.45 -8.49
CA TRP A 240 -41.64 -36.23 -7.90
C TRP A 240 -42.24 -35.51 -6.68
N GLY A 241 -43.54 -35.20 -6.77
CA GLY A 241 -44.27 -34.51 -5.70
C GLY A 241 -44.16 -32.99 -5.69
N ASN A 242 -43.40 -32.38 -6.62
CA ASN A 242 -43.26 -30.92 -6.71
C ASN A 242 -43.11 -30.48 -8.17
N LEU A 243 -44.24 -30.13 -8.81
CA LEU A 243 -44.35 -29.80 -10.22
C LEU A 243 -44.97 -28.42 -10.41
N ALA A 244 -44.38 -27.63 -11.30
CA ALA A 244 -45.02 -26.47 -11.90
C ALA A 244 -45.56 -26.89 -13.26
N ASP A 245 -46.82 -26.60 -13.56
CA ASP A 245 -47.44 -26.97 -14.82
C ASP A 245 -48.20 -25.82 -15.49
N LYS A 246 -48.28 -25.89 -16.82
CA LYS A 246 -49.10 -25.01 -17.66
C LYS A 246 -49.68 -25.80 -18.82
N LYS A 247 -50.87 -25.41 -19.25
CA LYS A 247 -51.42 -25.88 -20.52
C LYS A 247 -50.68 -25.25 -21.70
N ILE A 248 -50.44 -26.06 -22.72
CA ILE A 248 -49.86 -25.65 -23.99
C ILE A 248 -50.80 -26.09 -25.14
N PRO A 249 -50.98 -25.25 -26.18
CA PRO A 249 -51.71 -25.64 -27.37
C PRO A 249 -50.98 -26.71 -28.17
N VAL A 250 -51.75 -27.60 -28.77
CA VAL A 250 -51.33 -28.50 -29.85
C VAL A 250 -52.11 -28.08 -31.08
N THR A 251 -51.41 -27.83 -32.19
CA THR A 251 -52.03 -27.39 -33.45
C THR A 251 -51.76 -28.38 -34.58
N GLN A 252 -52.55 -28.30 -35.65
CA GLN A 252 -52.33 -29.12 -36.85
C GLN A 252 -51.04 -28.81 -37.63
N GLU A 253 -50.34 -27.71 -37.30
CA GLU A 253 -49.04 -27.36 -37.85
C GLU A 253 -47.93 -27.46 -36.80
N TRP A 254 -46.69 -27.67 -37.27
CA TRP A 254 -45.51 -27.63 -36.40
C TRP A 254 -45.31 -26.23 -35.84
N THR A 255 -45.35 -26.13 -34.53
CA THR A 255 -45.13 -24.87 -33.82
C THR A 255 -44.19 -25.08 -32.63
N ASP A 256 -43.42 -24.05 -32.32
CA ASP A 256 -42.65 -23.98 -31.09
C ASP A 256 -43.52 -23.30 -30.05
N VAL A 257 -43.86 -24.02 -28.99
CA VAL A 257 -44.70 -23.54 -27.91
C VAL A 257 -43.86 -23.36 -26.66
N SER A 258 -43.81 -22.15 -26.13
CA SER A 258 -43.04 -21.82 -24.93
C SER A 258 -43.94 -21.47 -23.77
N VAL A 259 -43.60 -21.97 -22.57
CA VAL A 259 -44.19 -21.53 -21.30
C VAL A 259 -43.11 -21.32 -20.26
N GLU A 260 -43.31 -20.33 -19.39
CA GLU A 260 -42.47 -20.14 -18.20
C GLU A 260 -43.03 -20.93 -17.03
N LEU A 261 -42.18 -21.73 -16.40
CA LEU A 261 -42.43 -22.55 -15.23
C LEU A 261 -41.37 -22.27 -14.17
N ALA A 262 -41.78 -22.14 -12.91
CA ALA A 262 -40.85 -21.96 -11.81
C ALA A 262 -40.05 -23.24 -11.55
N GLY A 263 -38.74 -23.13 -11.38
CA GLY A 263 -37.89 -24.20 -10.87
C GLY A 263 -38.29 -24.49 -9.42
N LEU A 264 -38.74 -25.72 -9.16
CA LEU A 264 -39.14 -26.16 -7.81
C LEU A 264 -38.16 -27.15 -7.18
N VAL A 265 -37.22 -27.66 -7.98
CA VAL A 265 -36.13 -28.56 -7.61
C VAL A 265 -34.89 -28.20 -8.43
N THR A 266 -33.72 -28.72 -8.07
CA THR A 266 -32.46 -28.42 -8.78
C THR A 266 -32.17 -29.34 -9.97
N ASN A 267 -32.87 -30.47 -10.06
CA ASN A 267 -32.78 -31.41 -11.17
C ASN A 267 -34.20 -31.84 -11.54
N SER A 268 -34.71 -31.27 -12.63
CA SER A 268 -36.09 -31.44 -13.07
C SER A 268 -36.20 -32.43 -14.22
N PHE A 269 -37.34 -33.10 -14.30
CA PHE A 269 -37.83 -33.67 -15.55
C PHE A 269 -38.87 -32.73 -16.18
N ILE A 270 -39.03 -32.84 -17.49
CA ILE A 270 -40.12 -32.25 -18.25
C ILE A 270 -41.12 -33.35 -18.55
N MET A 271 -42.37 -33.13 -18.17
CA MET A 271 -43.45 -34.10 -18.30
C MET A 271 -44.56 -33.53 -19.18
N ILE A 272 -45.11 -34.37 -20.05
CA ILE A 272 -46.33 -34.08 -20.79
C ILE A 272 -47.46 -34.91 -20.19
N GLN A 273 -48.63 -34.30 -20.00
CA GLN A 273 -49.86 -34.93 -19.52
C GLN A 273 -50.98 -34.63 -20.52
N SER A 274 -51.43 -35.66 -21.25
CA SER A 274 -52.27 -35.51 -22.45
C SER A 274 -53.56 -36.32 -22.40
N GLY A 275 -53.99 -36.78 -21.22
CA GLY A 275 -55.12 -37.68 -21.04
C GLY A 275 -56.43 -37.21 -21.67
N HIS A 276 -56.66 -35.90 -21.79
CA HIS A 276 -57.86 -35.34 -22.42
C HIS A 276 -57.75 -35.18 -23.94
N TYR A 277 -56.54 -35.12 -24.49
CA TYR A 277 -56.29 -34.97 -25.92
C TYR A 277 -56.65 -36.26 -26.65
N VAL A 278 -57.43 -36.16 -27.73
CA VAL A 278 -57.81 -37.29 -28.59
C VAL A 278 -57.23 -37.11 -29.98
N GLY A 279 -56.47 -38.09 -30.44
CA GLY A 279 -55.75 -38.06 -31.72
C GLY A 279 -54.28 -38.38 -31.55
N THR A 280 -53.50 -38.11 -32.59
CA THR A 280 -52.04 -38.27 -32.56
C THR A 280 -51.38 -36.90 -32.43
N TYR A 281 -50.27 -36.84 -31.69
CA TYR A 281 -49.38 -35.70 -31.72
C TYR A 281 -47.91 -36.15 -31.70
N GLU A 282 -47.06 -35.26 -32.18
CA GLU A 282 -45.65 -35.50 -32.44
C GLU A 282 -44.82 -34.41 -31.77
N ILE A 283 -43.73 -34.77 -31.11
CA ILE A 283 -42.78 -33.84 -30.50
C ILE A 283 -41.43 -34.04 -31.18
N ALA A 284 -40.89 -32.98 -31.78
CA ALA A 284 -39.56 -33.02 -32.40
C ALA A 284 -38.46 -32.85 -31.35
N TRP A 285 -38.59 -31.82 -30.50
CA TRP A 285 -37.62 -31.53 -29.46
C TRP A 285 -38.24 -30.74 -28.31
N VAL A 286 -37.55 -30.77 -27.17
CA VAL A 286 -37.84 -29.97 -25.97
C VAL A 286 -36.57 -29.25 -25.57
N LYS A 287 -36.66 -27.93 -25.35
CA LYS A 287 -35.56 -27.09 -24.90
C LYS A 287 -35.98 -26.32 -23.65
N VAL A 288 -35.18 -26.37 -22.60
CA VAL A 288 -35.37 -25.61 -21.37
C VAL A 288 -34.29 -24.54 -21.30
N THR A 289 -34.69 -23.31 -21.03
CA THR A 289 -33.77 -22.19 -20.90
C THR A 289 -34.17 -21.28 -19.74
N HIS A 290 -33.23 -20.53 -19.18
CA HIS A 290 -33.53 -19.38 -18.33
C HIS A 290 -32.77 -18.15 -18.81
N THR A 291 -33.13 -16.99 -18.28
CA THR A 291 -32.45 -15.74 -18.57
C THR A 291 -31.58 -15.34 -17.38
N GLU A 292 -30.30 -15.10 -17.63
CA GLU A 292 -29.39 -14.48 -16.67
C GLU A 292 -29.12 -13.02 -17.08
N ALA A 293 -28.69 -12.19 -16.12
CA ALA A 293 -28.18 -10.86 -16.44
C ALA A 293 -26.92 -10.99 -17.31
N ALA A 294 -26.76 -10.11 -18.30
CA ALA A 294 -25.54 -10.07 -19.08
C ALA A 294 -24.34 -9.77 -18.18
N SER A 295 -23.41 -10.72 -18.08
CA SER A 295 -22.12 -10.55 -17.42
C SER A 295 -21.02 -10.52 -18.48
N ILE A 296 -19.94 -9.82 -18.19
CA ILE A 296 -18.72 -9.89 -19.00
C ILE A 296 -17.78 -10.85 -18.29
N SER A 297 -17.11 -11.71 -19.04
CA SER A 297 -16.03 -12.54 -18.51
C SER A 297 -14.66 -11.90 -18.74
N TRP A 298 -13.79 -11.98 -17.74
CA TRP A 298 -12.40 -11.57 -17.82
C TRP A 298 -11.50 -12.63 -17.20
N TRP A 299 -10.19 -12.51 -17.43
CA TRP A 299 -9.18 -13.45 -16.94
C TRP A 299 -8.35 -12.77 -15.87
N THR A 300 -8.28 -13.38 -14.68
CA THR A 300 -7.54 -12.86 -13.54
C THR A 300 -6.33 -13.75 -13.28
N ASN A 301 -5.12 -13.22 -13.47
CA ASN A 301 -3.88 -13.92 -13.15
C ASN A 301 -3.71 -14.10 -11.63
N LEU A 302 -3.36 -15.30 -11.22
CA LEU A 302 -3.23 -15.70 -9.82
C LEU A 302 -1.77 -15.95 -9.39
N VAL A 303 -0.81 -15.83 -10.33
CA VAL A 303 0.63 -16.03 -10.07
C VAL A 303 1.26 -14.72 -9.59
N THR A 304 1.95 -14.76 -8.45
CA THR A 304 2.81 -13.64 -8.01
C THR A 304 4.17 -13.70 -8.72
N ASN A 305 4.79 -12.54 -8.96
CA ASN A 305 6.09 -12.43 -9.66
C ASN A 305 6.09 -13.14 -11.03
N SER A 306 5.07 -12.88 -11.86
CA SER A 306 4.87 -13.57 -13.14
C SER A 306 6.01 -13.37 -14.15
N ASP A 307 6.66 -12.21 -14.11
CA ASP A 307 7.84 -11.85 -14.92
C ASP A 307 9.17 -12.30 -14.29
N VAL A 308 9.14 -12.85 -13.07
CA VAL A 308 10.32 -13.33 -12.33
C VAL A 308 11.36 -12.23 -12.02
N GLU A 309 10.95 -10.96 -12.06
CA GLU A 309 11.87 -9.82 -11.88
C GLU A 309 11.97 -9.31 -10.44
N SER A 310 11.18 -9.82 -9.50
CA SER A 310 11.32 -9.56 -8.06
C SER A 310 11.92 -10.76 -7.33
N ASP A 311 12.27 -10.59 -6.05
CA ASP A 311 12.81 -11.68 -5.21
C ASP A 311 11.72 -12.62 -4.64
N ASP A 312 10.45 -12.36 -4.97
CA ASP A 312 9.31 -13.16 -4.49
C ASP A 312 9.22 -14.51 -5.22
N VAL A 313 9.27 -15.60 -4.46
CA VAL A 313 9.14 -16.99 -4.96
C VAL A 313 7.92 -17.70 -4.37
N SER A 314 6.97 -16.95 -3.79
CA SER A 314 5.79 -17.50 -3.12
C SER A 314 4.90 -18.38 -4.03
N SER A 315 4.91 -18.12 -5.35
CA SER A 315 4.25 -18.95 -6.36
C SER A 315 5.11 -20.09 -6.92
N PHE A 316 6.40 -20.18 -6.60
CA PHE A 316 7.35 -21.05 -7.29
C PHE A 316 8.10 -21.99 -6.35
N PHE A 317 7.92 -23.30 -6.56
CA PHE A 317 8.62 -24.34 -5.80
C PHE A 317 9.32 -25.33 -6.72
N ALA A 318 10.34 -26.02 -6.22
CA ALA A 318 11.03 -27.06 -6.94
C ALA A 318 11.39 -28.24 -6.05
N THR A 319 11.39 -29.43 -6.65
CA THR A 319 12.11 -30.61 -6.16
C THR A 319 13.28 -30.81 -7.09
N GLU A 320 14.51 -30.78 -6.57
CA GLU A 320 15.73 -30.94 -7.37
C GLU A 320 16.50 -32.15 -6.85
N ASN A 321 16.73 -33.13 -7.73
CA ASN A 321 17.43 -34.37 -7.38
C ASN A 321 16.88 -35.01 -6.08
N ARG A 322 15.54 -35.15 -6.01
CA ARG A 322 14.75 -35.71 -4.88
C ARG A 322 14.80 -34.91 -3.58
N VAL A 323 15.27 -33.66 -3.62
CA VAL A 323 15.25 -32.75 -2.47
C VAL A 323 14.22 -31.64 -2.72
N GLY A 324 13.15 -31.65 -1.94
CA GLY A 324 12.04 -30.71 -2.04
C GLY A 324 10.70 -31.38 -1.72
N PRO A 325 9.57 -30.68 -1.95
CA PRO A 325 9.47 -29.34 -2.54
C PRO A 325 10.04 -28.26 -1.61
N LYS A 326 10.81 -27.32 -2.18
CA LYS A 326 11.37 -26.12 -1.53
C LYS A 326 11.09 -24.91 -2.42
N ALA A 327 11.25 -23.69 -1.91
CA ALA A 327 11.20 -22.50 -2.75
C ALA A 327 12.15 -22.64 -3.95
N ALA A 328 11.69 -22.25 -5.14
CA ALA A 328 12.47 -22.35 -6.37
C ALA A 328 13.62 -21.33 -6.39
N THR A 329 14.62 -21.58 -7.23
CA THR A 329 15.78 -20.70 -7.36
C THR A 329 15.53 -19.66 -8.45
N ILE A 330 15.72 -18.38 -8.15
CA ILE A 330 15.76 -17.30 -9.15
C ILE A 330 17.19 -17.20 -9.72
N GLY A 331 17.29 -17.17 -11.05
CA GLY A 331 18.55 -17.00 -11.79
C GLY A 331 19.15 -15.60 -11.67
N ALA A 332 20.41 -15.46 -12.11
CA ALA A 332 21.05 -14.15 -12.21
C ALA A 332 20.46 -13.31 -13.36
N PRO A 333 20.57 -11.98 -13.32
CA PRO A 333 20.23 -11.14 -14.48
C PRO A 333 20.91 -11.63 -15.77
N GLY A 334 20.15 -11.64 -16.86
CA GLY A 334 20.51 -12.20 -18.15
C GLY A 334 20.05 -13.65 -18.37
N THR A 335 19.44 -14.31 -17.36
CA THR A 335 18.84 -15.64 -17.56
C THR A 335 17.44 -15.59 -18.16
N GLY A 336 16.75 -14.45 -18.08
CA GLY A 336 15.39 -14.25 -18.59
C GLY A 336 15.23 -14.45 -20.09
N ALA A 337 13.99 -14.60 -20.52
CA ALA A 337 13.61 -14.85 -21.91
C ALA A 337 13.92 -13.66 -22.84
N ASP A 338 13.97 -12.45 -22.30
CA ASP A 338 14.40 -11.23 -22.98
C ASP A 338 15.93 -11.10 -23.11
N GLY A 339 16.69 -11.95 -22.41
CA GLY A 339 18.15 -11.91 -22.34
C GLY A 339 18.73 -10.84 -21.40
N VAL A 340 17.90 -10.16 -20.61
CA VAL A 340 18.30 -9.12 -19.65
C VAL A 340 17.80 -9.44 -18.24
N GLY A 341 16.56 -9.88 -18.13
CA GLY A 341 15.87 -10.23 -16.89
C GLY A 341 16.34 -11.53 -16.23
N ARG A 342 15.55 -12.03 -15.30
CA ARG A 342 15.80 -13.25 -14.52
C ARG A 342 14.84 -14.36 -14.94
N ALA A 343 15.05 -15.57 -14.45
CA ALA A 343 14.20 -16.72 -14.73
C ALA A 343 14.24 -17.70 -13.55
N ILE A 344 13.22 -18.52 -13.38
CA ILE A 344 13.27 -19.64 -12.43
C ILE A 344 14.18 -20.71 -13.01
N VAL A 345 15.12 -21.20 -12.20
CA VAL A 345 16.11 -22.21 -12.56
C VAL A 345 15.87 -23.48 -11.75
N VAL A 346 15.74 -24.62 -12.43
CA VAL A 346 15.55 -25.94 -11.80
C VAL A 346 16.54 -26.95 -12.38
N GLN A 347 17.28 -27.65 -11.51
CA GLN A 347 18.33 -28.59 -11.91
C GLN A 347 17.90 -30.06 -11.68
N SER A 348 18.04 -30.89 -12.72
CA SER A 348 17.86 -32.33 -12.63
C SER A 348 19.17 -33.07 -12.42
N GLY A 349 19.11 -34.22 -11.74
CA GLY A 349 20.25 -35.13 -11.54
C GLY A 349 20.43 -36.14 -12.69
N ASN A 350 21.53 -36.90 -12.63
CA ASN A 350 21.76 -38.03 -13.55
C ASN A 350 20.99 -39.28 -13.10
N ASN A 351 20.56 -40.09 -14.08
CA ASN A 351 19.89 -41.38 -13.92
C ASN A 351 18.72 -41.33 -12.93
N PRO A 352 17.68 -40.51 -13.21
CA PRO A 352 16.53 -40.44 -12.36
C PRO A 352 15.83 -41.81 -12.28
N THR A 353 15.25 -42.11 -11.14
CA THR A 353 14.46 -43.33 -10.91
C THR A 353 13.01 -43.12 -11.33
N ASN A 354 12.50 -41.90 -11.16
CA ASN A 354 11.15 -41.54 -11.56
C ASN A 354 11.12 -40.20 -12.31
N PRO A 355 10.12 -39.97 -13.19
CA PRO A 355 9.92 -38.68 -13.86
C PRO A 355 9.77 -37.47 -12.92
N TRP A 356 9.28 -37.70 -11.69
CA TRP A 356 9.09 -36.70 -10.65
C TRP A 356 10.27 -36.59 -9.67
N ASP A 357 11.40 -37.25 -9.92
CA ASP A 357 12.61 -37.05 -9.12
C ASP A 357 13.14 -35.60 -9.22
N THR A 358 12.70 -34.87 -10.24
CA THR A 358 12.84 -33.42 -10.37
C THR A 358 11.51 -32.84 -10.85
N GLN A 359 11.00 -31.84 -10.13
CA GLN A 359 9.73 -31.18 -10.45
C GLN A 359 9.84 -29.67 -10.29
N PHE A 360 9.15 -28.94 -11.15
CA PHE A 360 8.85 -27.52 -10.97
C PHE A 360 7.37 -27.35 -10.64
N PHE A 361 7.03 -26.51 -9.66
CA PHE A 361 5.66 -26.28 -9.23
C PHE A 361 5.30 -24.80 -9.34
N VAL A 362 4.18 -24.51 -9.98
CA VAL A 362 3.52 -23.21 -9.97
C VAL A 362 2.31 -23.32 -9.06
N LYS A 363 2.31 -22.56 -7.96
CA LYS A 363 1.26 -22.55 -6.93
C LYS A 363 0.52 -21.21 -6.93
N VAL A 364 -0.79 -21.27 -6.78
CA VAL A 364 -1.66 -20.10 -6.65
C VAL A 364 -2.43 -20.12 -5.32
N PRO A 365 -2.91 -18.97 -4.80
CA PRO A 365 -3.60 -18.88 -3.50
C PRO A 365 -5.08 -19.30 -3.56
N LYS A 366 -5.48 -20.09 -4.57
CA LYS A 366 -6.86 -20.55 -4.79
C LYS A 366 -6.89 -22.07 -4.95
N ASN A 367 -7.83 -22.73 -4.26
CA ASN A 367 -8.23 -24.10 -4.59
C ASN A 367 -9.32 -24.07 -5.66
N PHE A 368 -9.13 -24.76 -6.76
CA PHE A 368 -10.04 -24.76 -7.90
C PHE A 368 -11.20 -25.75 -7.72
N GLU A 369 -12.37 -25.39 -8.22
CA GLU A 369 -13.57 -26.22 -8.28
C GLU A 369 -13.80 -26.80 -9.68
N GLN A 370 -14.52 -27.92 -9.77
CA GLN A 370 -14.87 -28.53 -11.06
C GLN A 370 -15.63 -27.52 -11.94
N GLY A 371 -15.21 -27.40 -13.20
CA GLY A 371 -15.86 -26.55 -14.20
C GLY A 371 -15.31 -25.12 -14.28
N GLU A 372 -14.50 -24.68 -13.32
CA GLU A 372 -13.81 -23.38 -13.42
C GLU A 372 -12.89 -23.37 -14.63
N LYS A 373 -12.97 -22.32 -15.45
CA LYS A 373 -12.15 -22.19 -16.65
C LYS A 373 -10.85 -21.48 -16.31
N ILE A 374 -9.77 -21.97 -16.90
CA ILE A 374 -8.43 -21.45 -16.67
C ILE A 374 -7.68 -21.21 -17.99
N ARG A 375 -6.73 -20.29 -17.93
CA ARG A 375 -5.65 -20.13 -18.91
C ARG A 375 -4.32 -20.29 -18.21
N PHE A 376 -3.36 -20.90 -18.88
CA PHE A 376 -2.00 -21.00 -18.39
C PHE A 376 -1.04 -20.72 -19.52
N SER A 377 -0.01 -19.92 -19.26
CA SER A 377 1.12 -19.76 -20.17
C SER A 377 2.45 -19.68 -19.42
N MET A 378 3.52 -20.11 -20.08
CA MET A 378 4.88 -19.90 -19.60
C MET A 378 5.85 -19.88 -20.77
N LYS A 379 6.90 -19.08 -20.67
CA LYS A 379 8.11 -19.27 -21.45
C LYS A 379 9.01 -20.30 -20.78
N TYR A 380 9.64 -21.16 -21.56
CA TYR A 380 10.46 -22.24 -21.04
C TYR A 380 11.59 -22.64 -22.01
N LYS A 381 12.73 -23.08 -21.44
CA LYS A 381 13.85 -23.72 -22.16
C LYS A 381 14.64 -24.64 -21.25
N ALA A 382 15.57 -25.42 -21.81
CA ALA A 382 16.53 -26.21 -21.05
C ALA A 382 17.90 -26.25 -21.72
N ASP A 383 18.97 -26.53 -20.98
CA ASP A 383 20.32 -26.65 -21.55
C ASP A 383 20.43 -27.81 -22.55
N LYS A 384 19.60 -28.85 -22.39
CA LYS A 384 19.47 -30.00 -23.30
C LYS A 384 18.00 -30.27 -23.62
N PRO A 385 17.67 -30.70 -24.85
CA PRO A 385 16.31 -31.13 -25.18
C PRO A 385 15.82 -32.26 -24.28
N ALA A 386 14.62 -32.13 -23.75
CA ALA A 386 14.02 -33.10 -22.85
C ALA A 386 12.48 -33.04 -22.93
N ASN A 387 11.82 -34.14 -22.58
CA ASN A 387 10.36 -34.16 -22.44
C ASN A 387 9.95 -33.78 -21.02
N SER A 388 8.69 -33.38 -20.86
CA SER A 388 8.08 -33.18 -19.55
C SER A 388 6.63 -33.68 -19.52
N GLU A 389 6.10 -33.80 -18.32
CA GLU A 389 4.69 -34.13 -18.08
C GLU A 389 4.14 -33.17 -17.02
N SER A 390 2.96 -32.61 -17.24
CA SER A 390 2.30 -31.82 -16.20
C SER A 390 1.37 -32.67 -15.33
N GLN A 391 1.16 -32.24 -14.10
CA GLN A 391 0.27 -32.86 -13.12
C GLN A 391 -0.49 -31.80 -12.33
N ALA A 392 -1.68 -32.15 -11.86
CA ALA A 392 -2.48 -31.34 -10.95
C ALA A 392 -2.17 -31.76 -9.51
N HIS A 393 -1.99 -30.78 -8.63
CA HIS A 393 -1.59 -30.97 -7.25
C HIS A 393 -2.42 -30.07 -6.31
N ASN A 394 -2.75 -30.53 -5.10
CA ASN A 394 -3.43 -29.73 -4.05
C ASN A 394 -2.47 -28.95 -3.15
N GLU A 395 -1.18 -29.18 -3.32
CA GLU A 395 -0.04 -28.44 -2.75
C GLU A 395 1.23 -28.94 -3.47
N PRO A 396 2.36 -28.20 -3.47
CA PRO A 396 3.60 -28.72 -4.01
C PRO A 396 3.91 -30.12 -3.45
N GLY A 397 4.04 -31.12 -4.33
CA GLY A 397 4.22 -32.54 -3.95
C GLY A 397 2.93 -33.34 -3.66
N GLY A 398 1.79 -32.69 -3.44
CA GLY A 398 0.48 -33.34 -3.21
C GLY A 398 -0.24 -33.70 -4.51
N TYR A 399 0.14 -34.82 -5.12
CA TYR A 399 -0.41 -35.28 -6.41
C TYR A 399 -1.92 -35.55 -6.37
N LEU A 400 -2.65 -35.08 -7.39
CA LEU A 400 -4.08 -35.37 -7.61
C LEU A 400 -4.32 -36.11 -8.93
N HIS A 401 -3.89 -35.51 -10.05
CA HIS A 401 -4.22 -36.01 -11.38
C HIS A 401 -3.07 -35.80 -12.37
N TRP A 402 -2.99 -36.67 -13.37
CA TRP A 402 -2.00 -36.59 -14.44
C TRP A 402 -2.47 -35.64 -15.56
N SER A 403 -1.54 -35.04 -16.31
CA SER A 403 -1.81 -34.18 -17.47
C SER A 403 -2.72 -32.98 -17.19
N MET A 404 -2.20 -32.00 -16.44
CA MET A 404 -2.95 -30.78 -16.12
C MET A 404 -3.01 -29.79 -17.30
N VAL A 405 -1.85 -29.39 -17.80
CA VAL A 405 -1.71 -28.41 -18.89
C VAL A 405 -0.98 -29.00 -20.11
N GLY A 406 -0.95 -30.33 -20.24
CA GLY A 406 -0.22 -31.03 -21.30
C GLY A 406 1.27 -31.25 -20.99
N SER A 407 2.06 -31.57 -22.02
CA SER A 407 3.45 -32.05 -21.87
C SER A 407 4.40 -31.24 -22.75
N PRO A 408 4.87 -30.07 -22.30
CA PRO A 408 5.78 -29.25 -23.10
C PRO A 408 7.11 -29.97 -23.34
N ALA A 409 7.58 -29.97 -24.59
CA ALA A 409 8.90 -30.50 -24.95
C ALA A 409 9.93 -29.37 -24.91
N PHE A 410 10.95 -29.52 -24.06
CA PHE A 410 11.99 -28.53 -23.86
C PHE A 410 13.00 -28.54 -25.02
N THR A 411 13.44 -27.34 -25.40
CA THR A 411 14.53 -27.11 -26.35
C THR A 411 15.58 -26.19 -25.75
N THR A 412 16.72 -26.04 -26.43
CA THR A 412 17.77 -25.09 -26.05
C THR A 412 17.37 -23.64 -26.26
N GLU A 413 16.39 -23.40 -27.12
CA GLU A 413 15.79 -22.09 -27.36
C GLU A 413 14.56 -21.90 -26.49
N TRP A 414 14.28 -20.64 -26.13
CA TRP A 414 13.04 -20.24 -25.48
C TRP A 414 11.83 -20.59 -26.36
N LYS A 415 10.85 -21.25 -25.74
CA LYS A 415 9.54 -21.58 -26.29
C LYS A 415 8.46 -21.06 -25.37
N GLU A 416 7.25 -20.96 -25.89
CA GLU A 416 6.06 -20.60 -25.13
C GLU A 416 5.11 -21.78 -25.13
N HIS A 417 4.61 -22.12 -23.94
CA HIS A 417 3.57 -23.12 -23.75
C HIS A 417 2.30 -22.39 -23.34
N THR A 418 1.16 -22.72 -23.97
CA THR A 418 -0.14 -22.14 -23.65
C THR A 418 -1.19 -23.23 -23.48
N PHE A 419 -2.13 -23.00 -22.57
CA PHE A 419 -3.24 -23.90 -22.28
C PHE A 419 -4.50 -23.08 -21.98
N THR A 420 -5.65 -23.57 -22.43
CA THR A 420 -6.98 -23.07 -22.04
C THR A 420 -7.89 -24.27 -21.87
N GLY A 421 -8.58 -24.34 -20.73
CA GLY A 421 -9.44 -25.47 -20.41
C GLY A 421 -10.31 -25.21 -19.19
N ALA A 422 -11.00 -26.24 -18.71
CA ALA A 422 -11.77 -26.20 -17.48
C ALA A 422 -11.32 -27.33 -16.54
N ILE A 423 -11.42 -27.09 -15.24
CA ILE A 423 -11.02 -28.03 -14.19
C ILE A 423 -11.95 -29.25 -14.22
N SER A 424 -11.37 -30.45 -14.36
CA SER A 424 -12.13 -31.70 -14.33
C SER A 424 -12.53 -32.11 -12.91
N ALA A 425 -13.42 -33.11 -12.78
CA ALA A 425 -13.81 -33.64 -11.46
C ALA A 425 -12.60 -34.23 -10.70
N GLU A 426 -11.66 -34.85 -11.41
CA GLU A 426 -10.44 -35.44 -10.84
C GLU A 426 -9.39 -34.40 -10.46
N GLN A 427 -9.50 -33.18 -11.00
CA GLN A 427 -8.60 -32.05 -10.72
C GLN A 427 -9.15 -31.13 -9.62
N ALA A 428 -10.41 -31.28 -9.23
CA ALA A 428 -11.05 -30.44 -8.21
C ALA A 428 -10.27 -30.48 -6.88
N GLY A 429 -10.10 -29.31 -6.27
CA GLY A 429 -9.28 -29.09 -5.08
C GLY A 429 -7.79 -28.84 -5.36
N MET A 430 -7.36 -28.82 -6.63
CA MET A 430 -6.00 -28.44 -6.99
C MET A 430 -5.72 -26.96 -6.73
N ASN A 431 -4.47 -26.61 -6.47
CA ASN A 431 -3.97 -25.23 -6.43
C ASN A 431 -2.55 -25.10 -7.01
N THR A 432 -2.01 -26.20 -7.55
CA THR A 432 -0.63 -26.30 -8.01
C THR A 432 -0.57 -27.07 -9.33
N ILE A 433 0.13 -26.52 -10.32
CA ILE A 433 0.58 -27.25 -11.51
C ILE A 433 2.01 -27.73 -11.24
N ALA A 434 2.25 -29.02 -11.37
CA ALA A 434 3.60 -29.59 -11.32
C ALA A 434 4.06 -29.96 -12.73
N PHE A 435 5.33 -29.74 -13.06
CA PHE A 435 6.00 -30.23 -14.24
C PHE A 435 7.06 -31.25 -13.83
N ASN A 436 6.94 -32.49 -14.29
CA ASN A 436 7.93 -33.54 -14.16
C ASN A 436 9.06 -33.30 -15.15
N LEU A 437 10.29 -33.14 -14.66
CA LEU A 437 11.45 -32.73 -15.45
C LEU A 437 12.54 -33.81 -15.52
N ALA A 438 12.37 -34.93 -14.81
CA ALA A 438 13.36 -36.01 -14.74
C ALA A 438 13.11 -37.12 -15.78
N LEU A 439 12.82 -36.74 -17.03
CA LEU A 439 12.63 -37.67 -18.15
C LEU A 439 13.89 -37.81 -19.03
N LEU A 440 14.94 -37.06 -18.74
CA LEU A 440 16.26 -37.19 -19.37
C LEU A 440 17.21 -37.92 -18.40
N ASP A 441 17.93 -38.94 -18.89
CA ASP A 441 18.88 -39.71 -18.08
C ASP A 441 20.11 -38.89 -17.64
N GLU A 442 20.42 -37.83 -18.37
CA GLU A 442 21.49 -36.91 -18.02
C GLU A 442 20.97 -35.72 -17.20
N ALA A 443 21.82 -35.21 -16.32
CA ALA A 443 21.58 -33.94 -15.64
C ALA A 443 21.34 -32.82 -16.67
N ASN A 444 20.38 -31.95 -16.35
CA ASN A 444 19.91 -30.85 -17.17
C ASN A 444 19.54 -29.65 -16.28
N THR A 445 19.50 -28.46 -16.89
CA THR A 445 19.02 -27.24 -16.24
C THR A 445 17.84 -26.70 -17.04
N TYR A 446 16.74 -26.43 -16.34
CA TYR A 446 15.49 -25.93 -16.89
C TYR A 446 15.28 -24.48 -16.46
N TYR A 447 14.75 -23.68 -17.37
CA TYR A 447 14.48 -22.26 -17.16
C TYR A 447 13.01 -21.97 -17.48
N PHE A 448 12.38 -21.17 -16.63
CA PHE A 448 10.98 -20.75 -16.76
C PHE A 448 10.86 -19.25 -16.53
N ASP A 449 10.04 -18.61 -17.34
CA ASP A 449 9.84 -17.15 -17.32
C ASP A 449 8.44 -16.81 -17.84
N ASP A 450 7.97 -15.58 -17.63
CA ASP A 450 6.63 -15.09 -18.03
C ASP A 450 5.51 -16.10 -17.71
N ILE A 451 5.42 -16.50 -16.44
CA ILE A 451 4.51 -17.55 -15.96
C ILE A 451 3.19 -16.93 -15.54
N VAL A 452 2.11 -17.28 -16.25
CA VAL A 452 0.78 -16.73 -16.04
C VAL A 452 -0.21 -17.89 -15.83
N TRP A 453 -1.04 -17.80 -14.80
CA TRP A 453 -2.13 -18.73 -14.56
C TRP A 453 -3.39 -17.96 -14.17
N GLU A 454 -4.35 -17.93 -15.09
CA GLU A 454 -5.56 -17.14 -14.97
C GLU A 454 -6.80 -18.01 -14.74
N ILE A 455 -7.78 -17.43 -14.05
CA ILE A 455 -9.14 -17.95 -13.93
C ILE A 455 -10.13 -17.03 -14.67
N GLU A 456 -11.14 -17.61 -15.34
CA GLU A 456 -12.26 -16.84 -15.87
C GLU A 456 -13.20 -16.42 -14.72
N GLU A 457 -13.37 -15.12 -14.55
CA GLU A 457 -14.35 -14.53 -13.64
C GLU A 457 -15.42 -13.80 -14.44
N SER A 458 -16.57 -13.53 -13.82
CA SER A 458 -17.62 -12.73 -14.44
C SER A 458 -18.33 -11.83 -13.44
N GLY A 459 -18.80 -10.68 -13.93
CA GLY A 459 -19.49 -9.68 -13.11
C GLY A 459 -19.78 -8.40 -13.88
N ASN A 460 -20.13 -7.35 -13.13
CA ASN A 460 -20.62 -6.08 -13.69
C ASN A 460 -19.58 -4.94 -13.62
N GLN A 461 -18.39 -5.22 -13.08
CA GLN A 461 -17.23 -4.33 -13.00
C GLN A 461 -15.99 -5.15 -13.32
N ILE A 462 -14.99 -4.56 -13.97
CA ILE A 462 -13.70 -5.22 -14.24
C ILE A 462 -12.68 -4.73 -13.22
N PRO A 463 -12.16 -5.60 -12.34
CA PRO A 463 -11.06 -5.23 -11.47
C PRO A 463 -9.86 -4.77 -12.28
N LEU A 464 -9.20 -3.69 -11.87
CA LEU A 464 -7.89 -3.37 -12.43
C LEU A 464 -6.88 -4.44 -12.01
N THR A 465 -6.07 -4.89 -12.96
CA THR A 465 -4.98 -5.82 -12.66
C THR A 465 -3.95 -5.16 -11.73
N PRO A 466 -3.14 -5.93 -10.98
CA PRO A 466 -2.04 -5.36 -10.19
C PRO A 466 -1.12 -4.44 -11.00
N GLU A 467 -0.81 -4.81 -12.25
CA GLU A 467 -0.01 -4.00 -13.18
C GLU A 467 -0.71 -2.69 -13.55
N GLU A 468 -2.00 -2.71 -13.89
CA GLU A 468 -2.75 -1.48 -14.20
C GLU A 468 -2.85 -0.54 -12.99
N LYS A 469 -2.99 -1.10 -11.78
CA LYS A 469 -2.96 -0.31 -10.53
C LYS A 469 -1.58 0.31 -10.31
N ALA A 470 -0.52 -0.47 -10.50
CA ALA A 470 0.86 0.01 -10.35
C ALA A 470 1.19 1.12 -11.36
N ASP A 471 0.79 0.96 -12.62
CA ASP A 471 0.97 1.97 -13.67
C ASP A 471 0.21 3.26 -13.34
N THR A 472 -1.06 3.14 -12.93
CA THR A 472 -1.91 4.28 -12.58
C THR A 472 -1.36 5.05 -11.37
N LEU A 473 -0.90 4.33 -10.35
CA LEU A 473 -0.30 4.95 -9.16
C LEU A 473 1.07 5.54 -9.44
N THR A 474 1.88 4.92 -10.31
CA THR A 474 3.15 5.47 -10.78
C THR A 474 2.94 6.78 -11.54
N TRP A 475 1.93 6.84 -12.41
CA TRP A 475 1.53 8.08 -13.08
C TRP A 475 1.08 9.16 -12.09
N ALA A 476 0.26 8.80 -11.09
CA ALA A 476 -0.21 9.75 -10.08
C ALA A 476 0.95 10.28 -9.22
N MET A 477 1.90 9.42 -8.85
CA MET A 477 3.14 9.79 -8.17
C MET A 477 3.97 10.76 -9.02
N GLU A 478 4.15 10.48 -10.31
CA GLU A 478 4.89 11.33 -11.23
C GLU A 478 4.27 12.74 -11.30
N LYS A 479 2.95 12.82 -11.49
CA LYS A 479 2.22 14.10 -11.59
C LYS A 479 2.33 14.93 -10.31
N TRP A 480 2.25 14.27 -9.16
CA TRP A 480 2.42 14.90 -7.86
C TRP A 480 3.82 15.48 -7.69
N ILE A 481 4.87 14.68 -7.93
CA ILE A 481 6.27 15.12 -7.78
C ILE A 481 6.60 16.21 -8.81
N GLU A 482 6.17 16.07 -10.07
CA GLU A 482 6.33 17.09 -11.12
C GLU A 482 5.70 18.43 -10.68
N GLY A 483 4.44 18.41 -10.24
CA GLY A 483 3.73 19.61 -9.80
C GLY A 483 4.38 20.28 -8.59
N MET A 484 4.86 19.48 -7.63
CA MET A 484 5.59 20.02 -6.47
C MET A 484 6.91 20.68 -6.89
N MET A 485 7.69 20.03 -7.75
CA MET A 485 8.97 20.59 -8.23
C MET A 485 8.74 21.91 -8.98
N ASP A 486 7.74 21.96 -9.88
CA ASP A 486 7.37 23.17 -10.61
C ASP A 486 6.91 24.30 -9.67
N ALA A 487 6.05 23.98 -8.69
CA ALA A 487 5.57 24.95 -7.71
C ALA A 487 6.67 25.58 -6.86
N THR A 488 7.81 24.90 -6.71
CA THR A 488 8.97 25.43 -5.96
C THR A 488 9.95 26.24 -6.79
N ASP A 489 9.79 26.29 -8.12
CA ASP A 489 10.64 27.09 -9.04
C ASP A 489 12.14 26.87 -8.80
N GLY A 490 12.53 25.62 -8.52
CA GLY A 490 13.91 25.22 -8.23
C GLY A 490 14.53 25.83 -6.95
N TYR A 491 13.74 26.47 -6.08
CA TYR A 491 14.24 27.11 -4.85
C TYR A 491 14.47 26.12 -3.71
N VAL A 492 13.70 25.03 -3.67
CA VAL A 492 13.82 23.99 -2.64
C VAL A 492 14.82 22.94 -3.13
N MET A 493 16.00 22.94 -2.51
CA MET A 493 17.14 22.10 -2.92
C MET A 493 17.29 20.81 -2.12
N ASP A 494 16.59 20.67 -1.00
CA ASP A 494 16.78 19.57 -0.06
C ASP A 494 15.39 19.01 0.31
N TRP A 495 15.17 17.70 0.14
CA TRP A 495 13.86 17.06 0.35
C TRP A 495 13.95 15.75 1.12
N ASP A 496 12.94 15.51 1.95
CA ASP A 496 12.55 14.14 2.27
C ASP A 496 11.87 13.54 1.03
N VAL A 497 12.53 12.58 0.38
CA VAL A 497 11.94 11.88 -0.77
C VAL A 497 10.87 10.90 -0.28
N VAL A 498 11.13 10.25 0.85
CA VAL A 498 10.21 9.32 1.52
C VAL A 498 10.31 9.57 3.02
N ASN A 499 9.15 9.69 3.66
CA ASN A 499 9.01 9.84 5.10
C ASN A 499 8.47 8.52 5.70
N GLU A 500 9.07 8.10 6.82
CA GLU A 500 8.64 6.98 7.66
C GLU A 500 8.35 5.69 6.90
N PRO A 501 9.32 5.17 6.12
CA PRO A 501 9.10 3.96 5.36
C PRO A 501 9.01 2.71 6.25
N LEU A 502 9.60 2.68 7.45
CA LEU A 502 9.71 1.46 8.27
C LEU A 502 8.62 1.33 9.33
N SER A 503 8.05 0.13 9.45
CA SER A 503 6.98 -0.20 10.42
C SER A 503 7.48 -0.31 11.87
N GLY A 504 8.76 -0.65 12.05
CA GLY A 504 9.31 -1.00 13.37
C GLY A 504 9.10 -2.46 13.77
N ILE A 505 8.65 -3.31 12.83
CA ILE A 505 8.35 -4.74 13.04
C ILE A 505 9.12 -5.55 12.01
N ASP A 506 9.66 -6.69 12.43
CA ASP A 506 10.32 -7.71 11.58
C ASP A 506 9.36 -8.91 11.51
N SER A 507 8.47 -8.90 10.51
CA SER A 507 7.39 -9.90 10.41
C SER A 507 7.83 -11.17 9.68
N ASP A 508 8.83 -11.05 8.79
CA ASP A 508 9.38 -12.18 8.02
C ASP A 508 10.56 -12.88 8.71
N GLY A 509 11.11 -12.27 9.77
CA GLY A 509 12.21 -12.82 10.57
C GLY A 509 13.58 -12.69 9.91
N ASP A 510 13.74 -11.84 8.89
CA ASP A 510 14.99 -11.65 8.16
C ASP A 510 16.02 -10.81 8.95
N GLY A 511 15.61 -10.25 10.08
CA GLY A 511 16.42 -9.40 10.91
C GLY A 511 16.44 -7.94 10.46
N LEU A 512 15.50 -7.47 9.65
CA LEU A 512 15.27 -6.08 9.27
C LEU A 512 13.83 -5.70 9.61
N TYR A 513 13.59 -4.45 9.95
CA TYR A 513 12.22 -3.96 10.04
C TYR A 513 11.63 -3.78 8.65
N ASP A 514 10.40 -4.27 8.49
CA ASP A 514 9.61 -4.24 7.26
C ASP A 514 9.26 -2.81 6.87
N LEU A 515 8.97 -2.62 5.58
CA LEU A 515 8.28 -1.42 5.12
C LEU A 515 6.85 -1.36 5.66
N GLN A 516 6.32 -0.16 5.81
CA GLN A 516 4.92 0.07 6.20
C GLN A 516 3.97 -0.56 5.16
N SER A 517 3.04 -1.37 5.64
CA SER A 517 2.02 -2.08 4.86
C SER A 517 0.67 -2.02 5.57
N VAL A 518 -0.43 -2.12 4.83
CA VAL A 518 -1.75 -2.35 5.43
C VAL A 518 -1.77 -3.59 6.36
N ASN A 519 -0.85 -4.54 6.13
CA ASN A 519 -0.78 -5.81 6.85
C ASN A 519 -0.02 -5.75 8.20
N ASN A 520 0.76 -4.71 8.46
CA ASN A 520 1.61 -4.60 9.66
C ASN A 520 1.33 -3.36 10.51
N VAL A 521 0.16 -2.75 10.33
CA VAL A 521 -0.30 -1.55 11.05
C VAL A 521 -1.60 -1.80 11.81
N SER A 522 -2.02 -0.83 12.61
CA SER A 522 -3.33 -0.90 13.28
C SER A 522 -4.47 -0.88 12.24
N ALA A 523 -5.62 -1.47 12.57
CA ALA A 523 -6.79 -1.43 11.70
C ALA A 523 -7.25 0.01 11.38
N GLN A 524 -6.99 0.96 12.29
CA GLN A 524 -7.31 2.37 12.07
C GLN A 524 -6.36 3.02 11.06
N ASP A 525 -5.07 2.69 11.12
CA ASP A 525 -4.07 3.20 10.17
C ASP A 525 -4.26 2.58 8.80
N ALA A 526 -4.58 1.28 8.72
CA ALA A 526 -4.96 0.59 7.50
C ALA A 526 -6.11 1.28 6.74
N MET A 527 -7.07 1.88 7.46
CA MET A 527 -8.20 2.61 6.86
C MET A 527 -7.85 4.06 6.48
N ASN A 528 -6.95 4.70 7.23
CA ASN A 528 -6.71 6.15 7.14
C ASN A 528 -5.47 6.54 6.31
N ASN A 529 -4.59 5.59 6.02
CA ASN A 529 -3.33 5.83 5.31
C ASN A 529 -3.31 5.09 3.96
N PHE A 530 -2.33 5.41 3.13
CA PHE A 530 -2.14 4.78 1.83
C PHE A 530 -0.71 4.26 1.71
N TYR A 531 -0.54 2.95 1.55
CA TYR A 531 0.76 2.30 1.57
C TYR A 531 1.24 2.02 0.15
N TRP A 532 2.11 2.90 -0.37
CA TRP A 532 2.61 2.82 -1.75
C TRP A 532 3.25 1.47 -2.10
N GLN A 533 3.97 0.87 -1.16
CA GLN A 533 4.67 -0.40 -1.37
C GLN A 533 3.72 -1.59 -1.58
N ASP A 534 2.48 -1.52 -1.05
CA ASP A 534 1.48 -2.58 -1.25
C ASP A 534 1.04 -2.70 -2.72
N TYR A 535 1.28 -1.67 -3.53
CA TYR A 535 0.95 -1.65 -4.96
C TYR A 535 2.17 -1.56 -5.88
N LEU A 536 3.22 -0.87 -5.44
CA LEU A 536 4.42 -0.61 -6.24
C LEU A 536 5.63 -1.46 -5.83
N GLY A 537 5.45 -2.32 -4.82
CA GLY A 537 6.51 -3.15 -4.25
C GLY A 537 7.58 -2.35 -3.51
N ASN A 538 8.62 -3.06 -3.10
CA ASN A 538 9.74 -2.53 -2.30
C ASN A 538 10.53 -1.40 -2.99
N ASP A 539 10.42 -1.28 -4.31
CA ASP A 539 11.21 -0.34 -5.14
C ASP A 539 10.52 1.01 -5.37
N TYR A 540 9.33 1.26 -4.78
CA TYR A 540 8.61 2.52 -4.94
C TYR A 540 9.46 3.77 -4.59
N VAL A 541 10.44 3.63 -3.67
CA VAL A 541 11.39 4.69 -3.30
C VAL A 541 12.31 5.05 -4.47
N ARG A 542 12.76 4.07 -5.26
CA ARG A 542 13.59 4.29 -6.47
C ARG A 542 12.80 5.11 -7.50
N THR A 543 11.52 4.79 -7.67
CA THR A 543 10.61 5.54 -8.57
C THR A 543 10.47 6.99 -8.13
N ALA A 544 10.28 7.23 -6.83
CA ALA A 544 10.20 8.58 -6.27
C ALA A 544 11.50 9.38 -6.48
N VAL A 545 12.65 8.76 -6.21
CA VAL A 545 13.98 9.35 -6.47
C VAL A 545 14.12 9.70 -7.94
N LYS A 546 13.79 8.79 -8.86
CA LYS A 546 13.85 9.01 -10.31
C LYS A 546 13.01 10.22 -10.73
N PHE A 547 11.77 10.34 -10.26
CA PHE A 547 10.92 11.49 -10.59
C PHE A 547 11.42 12.78 -9.96
N ALA A 548 11.85 12.76 -8.70
CA ALA A 548 12.42 13.93 -8.04
C ALA A 548 13.65 14.44 -8.83
N ARG A 549 14.55 13.56 -9.27
CA ARG A 549 15.71 13.93 -10.11
C ARG A 549 15.34 14.41 -11.50
N LYS A 550 14.28 13.86 -12.09
CA LYS A 550 13.81 14.22 -13.43
C LYS A 550 13.27 15.66 -13.48
N TYR A 551 12.53 16.07 -12.46
CA TYR A 551 11.83 17.36 -12.43
C TYR A 551 12.46 18.41 -11.50
N GLY A 552 13.23 17.97 -10.51
CA GLY A 552 13.89 18.84 -9.55
C GLY A 552 15.18 19.49 -10.10
N PRO A 553 15.70 20.51 -9.39
CA PRO A 553 16.90 21.21 -9.81
C PRO A 553 18.17 20.34 -9.72
N GLU A 554 19.16 20.64 -10.56
CA GLU A 554 20.48 20.00 -10.50
C GLU A 554 21.13 20.24 -9.13
N GLY A 555 21.74 19.19 -8.55
CA GLY A 555 22.41 19.28 -7.26
C GLY A 555 21.49 19.19 -6.05
N MET A 556 20.17 18.99 -6.25
CA MET A 556 19.21 18.71 -5.18
C MET A 556 19.71 17.58 -4.27
N LYS A 557 19.27 17.55 -3.01
CA LYS A 557 19.58 16.50 -2.03
C LYS A 557 18.33 15.77 -1.58
N LEU A 558 18.38 14.44 -1.64
CA LEU A 558 17.26 13.57 -1.29
C LEU A 558 17.60 12.77 -0.02
N PHE A 559 16.73 12.89 0.97
CA PHE A 559 16.84 12.24 2.26
C PHE A 559 15.72 11.21 2.43
N VAL A 560 16.03 10.12 3.13
CA VAL A 560 14.99 9.29 3.75
C VAL A 560 14.89 9.68 5.22
N ASN A 561 13.69 10.05 5.66
CA ASN A 561 13.42 10.57 7.01
C ASN A 561 12.60 9.56 7.82
N ASP A 562 12.94 9.36 9.09
CA ASP A 562 12.18 8.47 9.97
C ASP A 562 12.33 8.88 11.45
N TYR A 563 11.39 8.41 12.29
CA TYR A 563 11.39 8.57 13.74
C TYR A 563 11.84 7.30 14.45
N ASN A 564 12.18 7.42 15.74
CA ASN A 564 12.69 6.34 16.58
C ASN A 564 13.98 5.74 16.04
N LEU A 565 14.83 6.52 15.37
CA LEU A 565 16.16 6.05 14.98
C LEU A 565 17.12 6.04 16.18
N GLU A 566 16.80 6.87 17.17
CA GLU A 566 17.45 7.03 18.47
C GLU A 566 17.00 6.03 19.53
N SER A 567 16.15 5.07 19.18
CA SER A 567 15.49 4.14 20.09
C SER A 567 16.48 3.27 20.90
N ASP A 568 16.22 3.15 22.20
CA ASP A 568 16.98 2.32 23.12
C ASP A 568 16.37 0.93 23.34
N TRP A 569 15.04 0.81 23.25
CA TRP A 569 14.33 -0.45 23.47
C TRP A 569 14.62 -1.53 22.42
N ASP A 570 15.11 -1.12 21.24
CA ASP A 570 15.47 -2.01 20.14
C ASP A 570 16.98 -1.94 19.81
N ASP A 571 17.80 -1.27 20.64
CA ASP A 571 19.23 -1.06 20.36
C ASP A 571 19.49 -0.40 19.00
N ASN A 572 18.73 0.66 18.65
CA ASN A 572 18.72 1.32 17.34
C ASN A 572 18.43 0.37 16.15
N LYS A 573 17.65 -0.70 16.35
CA LYS A 573 17.33 -1.67 15.29
C LYS A 573 16.64 -1.01 14.09
N LYS A 574 15.76 -0.04 14.33
CA LYS A 574 15.11 0.70 13.24
C LYS A 574 16.11 1.44 12.36
N LEU A 575 17.10 2.13 12.95
CA LEU A 575 18.18 2.76 12.17
C LEU A 575 19.01 1.74 11.40
N LYS A 576 19.43 0.65 12.04
CA LYS A 576 20.21 -0.40 11.37
C LYS A 576 19.46 -0.97 10.16
N SER A 577 18.14 -1.13 10.29
CA SER A 577 17.27 -1.58 9.19
C SER A 577 17.15 -0.53 8.10
N LEU A 578 17.00 0.75 8.45
CA LEU A 578 16.91 1.84 7.49
C LEU A 578 18.17 1.96 6.63
N ILE A 579 19.35 1.83 7.25
CA ILE A 579 20.63 1.81 6.53
C ILE A 579 20.66 0.67 5.50
N LYS A 580 20.17 -0.51 5.88
CA LYS A 580 20.11 -1.68 4.98
C LYS A 580 19.10 -1.51 3.85
N TRP A 581 17.96 -0.88 4.10
CA TRP A 581 17.00 -0.53 3.06
C TRP A 581 17.55 0.50 2.08
N ILE A 582 18.26 1.52 2.56
CA ILE A 582 18.96 2.49 1.71
C ILE A 582 19.99 1.78 0.83
N GLU A 583 20.83 0.90 1.41
CA GLU A 583 21.76 0.08 0.63
C GLU A 583 21.02 -0.72 -0.45
N ARG A 584 19.88 -1.35 -0.12
CA ARG A 584 19.07 -2.10 -1.09
C ARG A 584 18.55 -1.21 -2.21
N TRP A 585 17.99 -0.05 -1.91
CA TRP A 585 17.48 0.86 -2.95
C TRP A 585 18.58 1.37 -3.88
N GLU A 586 19.81 1.56 -3.39
CA GLU A 586 20.94 2.03 -4.19
C GLU A 586 21.68 0.93 -4.98
N GLN A 587 21.32 -0.35 -4.79
CA GLN A 587 21.95 -1.49 -5.50
C GLN A 587 21.76 -1.47 -7.03
N ASP A 588 20.78 -0.71 -7.55
CA ASP A 588 20.57 -0.53 -8.99
C ASP A 588 21.69 0.31 -9.66
N GLY A 589 22.54 0.97 -8.85
CA GLY A 589 23.62 1.85 -9.30
C GLY A 589 23.17 3.20 -9.86
N SER A 590 21.87 3.47 -9.92
CA SER A 590 21.28 4.69 -10.49
C SER A 590 20.56 5.54 -9.45
N THR A 591 19.98 4.90 -8.44
CA THR A 591 19.32 5.52 -7.31
C THR A 591 20.38 6.06 -6.34
N VAL A 592 20.26 7.34 -5.96
CA VAL A 592 21.16 8.00 -5.02
C VAL A 592 20.35 8.74 -3.96
N ILE A 593 20.45 8.25 -2.73
CA ILE A 593 19.93 8.87 -1.51
C ILE A 593 21.11 9.61 -0.87
N ASP A 594 21.06 10.94 -0.83
CA ASP A 594 22.18 11.76 -0.34
C ASP A 594 22.31 11.76 1.18
N GLY A 595 21.20 11.55 1.88
CA GLY A 595 21.14 11.77 3.32
C GLY A 595 20.13 10.94 4.09
N ILE A 596 20.30 10.94 5.41
CA ILE A 596 19.39 10.32 6.37
C ILE A 596 18.88 11.41 7.32
N GLY A 597 17.56 11.51 7.40
CA GLY A 597 16.84 12.35 8.35
C GLY A 597 16.47 11.55 9.59
N THR A 598 16.78 12.09 10.77
CA THR A 598 16.25 11.60 12.05
C THR A 598 15.32 12.65 12.64
N GLN A 599 14.05 12.31 12.83
CA GLN A 599 13.04 13.25 13.34
C GLN A 599 13.37 13.72 14.75
N MET A 600 13.75 12.79 15.64
CA MET A 600 14.05 13.05 17.05
C MET A 600 12.90 13.72 17.83
N HIS A 601 11.70 13.17 17.70
CA HIS A 601 10.56 13.49 18.58
C HIS A 601 10.73 12.84 19.95
N ILE A 602 11.54 13.44 20.81
CA ILE A 602 12.01 12.83 22.06
C ILE A 602 11.34 13.44 23.30
N SER A 603 11.64 12.86 24.46
CA SER A 603 11.30 13.42 25.77
C SER A 603 12.54 13.45 26.66
N CYS A 604 12.64 14.47 27.50
CA CYS A 604 13.54 14.45 28.66
C CYS A 604 12.88 13.65 29.78
N TYR A 605 13.60 12.70 30.36
CA TYR A 605 13.11 11.84 31.44
C TYR A 605 13.75 12.27 32.76
N MET A 606 12.92 12.52 33.77
CA MET A 606 13.43 12.84 35.11
C MET A 606 13.99 11.61 35.84
N ASN A 607 13.65 10.40 35.38
CA ASN A 607 14.29 9.18 35.85
C ASN A 607 15.73 9.07 35.29
N PRO A 608 16.79 9.13 36.13
CA PRO A 608 18.18 9.18 35.64
C PRO A 608 18.62 7.93 34.87
N THR A 609 18.11 6.75 35.22
CA THR A 609 18.46 5.50 34.54
C THR A 609 17.88 5.48 33.13
N ILE A 610 16.63 5.91 32.97
CA ILE A 610 15.98 5.99 31.66
C ILE A 610 16.68 7.07 30.83
N GLN A 611 16.93 8.25 31.39
CA GLN A 611 17.60 9.35 30.70
C GLN A 611 19.01 8.94 30.20
N ALA A 612 19.80 8.26 31.03
CA ALA A 612 21.11 7.75 30.63
C ALA A 612 21.03 6.75 29.46
N SER A 613 20.02 5.86 29.47
CA SER A 613 19.77 4.92 28.37
C SER A 613 19.45 5.66 27.06
N LYS A 614 18.62 6.72 27.11
CA LYS A 614 18.32 7.56 25.94
C LYS A 614 19.57 8.27 25.41
N GLU A 615 20.39 8.84 26.30
CA GLU A 615 21.62 9.53 25.92
C GLU A 615 22.64 8.58 25.25
N GLU A 616 22.80 7.37 25.79
CA GLU A 616 23.65 6.34 25.21
C GLU A 616 23.23 5.97 23.78
N HIS A 617 21.92 5.77 23.56
CA HIS A 617 21.40 5.36 22.25
C HIS A 617 21.32 6.51 21.24
N ILE A 618 21.23 7.77 21.68
CA ILE A 618 21.43 8.93 20.82
C ILE A 618 22.88 9.01 20.34
N VAL A 619 23.86 8.78 21.21
CA VAL A 619 25.28 8.73 20.82
C VAL A 619 25.51 7.62 19.81
N LYS A 620 25.01 6.42 20.09
CA LYS A 620 25.11 5.27 19.19
C LYS A 620 24.42 5.52 17.84
N MET A 621 23.25 6.17 17.83
CA MET A 621 22.57 6.59 16.61
C MET A 621 23.49 7.49 15.76
N PHE A 622 24.11 8.52 16.36
CA PHE A 622 25.02 9.40 15.63
C PHE A 622 26.28 8.68 15.12
N GLU A 623 26.83 7.74 15.90
CA GLU A 623 27.98 6.93 15.46
C GLU A 623 27.62 6.05 14.26
N LEU A 624 26.45 5.41 14.27
CA LEU A 624 25.94 4.61 13.15
C LEU A 624 25.68 5.48 11.92
N LEU A 625 25.05 6.65 12.10
CA LEU A 625 24.79 7.61 11.02
C LEU A 625 26.10 8.12 10.40
N ALA A 626 27.10 8.46 11.21
CA ALA A 626 28.42 8.89 10.73
C ALA A 626 29.07 7.83 9.83
N GLN A 627 28.99 6.55 10.20
CA GLN A 627 29.57 5.44 9.44
C GLN A 627 28.99 5.27 8.03
N THR A 628 27.78 5.78 7.76
CA THR A 628 27.14 5.67 6.44
C THR A 628 27.80 6.52 5.36
N GLY A 629 28.55 7.57 5.75
CA GLY A 629 29.07 8.57 4.80
C GLY A 629 28.00 9.50 4.20
N LYS A 630 26.72 9.34 4.56
CA LYS A 630 25.59 10.16 4.09
C LYS A 630 25.53 11.51 4.81
N LEU A 631 24.84 12.48 4.20
CA LEU A 631 24.46 13.72 4.89
C LEU A 631 23.48 13.42 6.03
N ILE A 632 23.73 13.97 7.21
CA ILE A 632 22.90 13.71 8.39
C ILE A 632 22.14 14.97 8.77
N LYS A 633 20.82 14.85 8.88
CA LYS A 633 19.93 15.93 9.32
C LYS A 633 19.11 15.47 10.52
N ILE A 634 19.08 16.30 11.56
CA ILE A 634 18.00 16.23 12.55
C ILE A 634 16.84 17.05 11.98
N THR A 635 15.74 16.40 11.62
CA THR A 635 14.68 16.98 10.78
C THR A 635 13.57 17.65 11.59
N GLU A 636 13.27 17.18 12.80
CA GLU A 636 12.04 17.56 13.52
C GLU A 636 12.21 17.60 15.05
N LEU A 637 13.39 18.03 15.53
CA LEU A 637 13.69 17.98 16.96
C LEU A 637 12.69 18.81 17.78
N ASP A 638 12.01 18.12 18.70
CA ASP A 638 11.22 18.70 19.77
C ASP A 638 11.29 17.80 21.01
N MET A 639 11.17 18.39 22.20
CA MET A 639 11.44 17.69 23.46
C MET A 639 10.30 17.88 24.46
N GLY A 640 9.54 16.81 24.67
CA GLY A 640 8.59 16.71 25.77
C GLY A 640 9.30 16.50 27.11
N LEU A 641 8.53 16.44 28.19
CA LEU A 641 9.04 16.16 29.53
C LEU A 641 8.23 15.03 30.16
N VAL A 642 8.94 14.08 30.76
CA VAL A 642 8.38 12.94 31.47
C VAL A 642 8.92 12.94 32.89
N ASP A 643 8.04 12.91 33.89
CA ASP A 643 8.42 12.91 35.30
C ASP A 643 9.03 11.57 35.76
N GLU A 644 9.37 11.46 37.05
CA GLU A 644 9.98 10.24 37.59
C GLU A 644 9.03 9.02 37.57
N ASN A 645 7.72 9.24 37.48
CA ASN A 645 6.70 8.19 37.44
C ASN A 645 6.41 7.71 36.02
N GLY A 646 6.92 8.40 35.00
CA GLY A 646 6.63 8.12 33.61
C GLY A 646 5.46 8.92 33.03
N ASP A 647 4.94 9.90 33.77
CA ASP A 647 3.82 10.73 33.33
C ASP A 647 4.32 11.93 32.51
N THR A 648 3.56 12.30 31.47
CA THR A 648 3.84 13.49 30.66
C THR A 648 3.60 14.77 31.48
N VAL A 649 4.57 15.67 31.51
CA VAL A 649 4.46 16.97 32.19
C VAL A 649 4.06 18.06 31.19
N LEU A 650 3.02 18.81 31.52
CA LEU A 650 2.53 19.92 30.70
C LEU A 650 3.26 21.22 31.03
N THR A 651 3.25 22.16 30.08
CA THR A 651 3.94 23.46 30.18
C THR A 651 3.69 24.22 31.48
N PRO A 652 2.45 24.30 32.01
CA PRO A 652 2.18 25.03 33.26
C PRO A 652 2.80 24.38 34.51
N ASP A 653 3.12 23.09 34.44
CA ASP A 653 3.55 22.27 35.58
C ASP A 653 5.06 22.02 35.60
N VAL A 654 5.81 22.56 34.63
CA VAL A 654 7.27 22.42 34.54
C VAL A 654 7.96 23.20 35.66
N THR A 655 8.75 22.51 36.48
CA THR A 655 9.58 23.14 37.51
C THR A 655 10.88 23.71 36.96
N TYR A 656 11.55 24.56 37.74
CA TYR A 656 12.88 25.06 37.40
C TYR A 656 13.88 23.93 37.16
N GLU A 657 13.97 22.95 38.07
CA GLU A 657 14.90 21.82 37.92
C GLU A 657 14.63 21.00 36.65
N GLN A 658 13.35 20.75 36.34
CA GLN A 658 12.96 20.05 35.13
C GLN A 658 13.32 20.85 33.87
N SER A 659 13.08 22.16 33.86
CA SER A 659 13.45 23.02 32.73
C SER A 659 14.97 23.06 32.48
N MET A 660 15.77 22.98 33.56
CA MET A 660 17.23 22.88 33.49
C MET A 660 17.71 21.50 33.01
N ALA A 661 17.01 20.43 33.37
CA ALA A 661 17.27 19.09 32.83
C ALA A 661 17.02 19.06 31.32
N MET A 662 15.89 19.60 30.84
CA MET A 662 15.60 19.73 29.42
C MET A 662 16.66 20.56 28.68
N ALA A 663 17.08 21.70 29.27
CA ALA A 663 18.16 22.52 28.72
C ALA A 663 19.47 21.74 28.57
N SER A 664 19.84 20.98 29.60
CA SER A 664 21.05 20.16 29.61
C SER A 664 20.99 19.07 28.54
N PHE A 665 19.81 18.49 28.32
CA PHE A 665 19.63 17.45 27.31
C PHE A 665 19.69 18.02 25.88
N TYR A 666 19.10 19.19 25.61
CA TYR A 666 19.31 19.88 24.34
C TYR A 666 20.78 20.21 24.08
N GLU A 667 21.49 20.71 25.11
CA GLU A 667 22.94 20.98 25.01
C GLU A 667 23.71 19.71 24.66
N PHE A 668 23.40 18.60 25.33
CA PHE A 668 24.00 17.29 25.07
C PHE A 668 23.80 16.86 23.61
N ILE A 669 22.56 16.83 23.12
CA ILE A 669 22.22 16.35 21.77
C ILE A 669 22.95 17.17 20.70
N VAL A 670 22.86 18.50 20.79
CA VAL A 670 23.46 19.40 19.79
C VAL A 670 24.99 19.29 19.80
N LYS A 671 25.62 19.19 20.99
CA LYS A 671 27.07 18.95 21.06
C LYS A 671 27.46 17.61 20.47
N LYS A 672 26.73 16.54 20.79
CA LYS A 672 27.02 15.20 20.26
C LYS A 672 26.87 15.12 18.75
N TYR A 673 25.91 15.85 18.17
CA TYR A 673 25.83 15.98 16.72
C TYR A 673 27.12 16.56 16.13
N PHE A 674 27.61 17.69 16.63
CA PHE A 674 28.85 18.31 16.11
C PHE A 674 30.12 17.51 16.42
N GLU A 675 30.15 16.81 17.56
CA GLU A 675 31.28 15.99 18.00
C GLU A 675 31.42 14.71 17.17
N ILE A 676 30.30 14.04 16.88
CA ILE A 676 30.29 12.69 16.29
C ILE A 676 30.13 12.73 14.77
N ILE A 677 29.24 13.57 14.24
CA ILE A 677 28.98 13.63 12.80
C ILE A 677 30.12 14.40 12.12
N PRO A 678 30.81 13.81 11.12
CA PRO A 678 31.87 14.51 10.40
C PRO A 678 31.39 15.80 9.71
N VAL A 679 32.23 16.83 9.67
CA VAL A 679 31.88 18.18 9.16
C VAL A 679 31.27 18.16 7.75
N ASN A 680 31.74 17.28 6.86
CA ASN A 680 31.22 17.13 5.50
C ASN A 680 29.86 16.41 5.43
N GLN A 681 29.44 15.73 6.50
CA GLN A 681 28.14 15.08 6.64
C GLN A 681 27.13 15.94 7.41
N GLN A 682 27.57 16.98 8.11
CA GLN A 682 26.71 17.85 8.91
C GLN A 682 25.83 18.73 8.02
N HIS A 683 24.57 18.32 7.81
CA HIS A 683 23.62 19.07 6.98
C HIS A 683 22.89 20.15 7.77
N SER A 684 22.10 19.76 8.78
CA SER A 684 21.27 20.71 9.54
C SER A 684 20.62 20.09 10.78
N ILE A 685 20.23 20.95 11.72
CA ILE A 685 19.27 20.63 12.79
C ILE A 685 18.07 21.54 12.63
N THR A 686 16.87 20.96 12.53
CA THR A 686 15.60 21.70 12.54
C THR A 686 14.93 21.53 13.88
N HIS A 687 14.55 22.65 14.52
CA HIS A 687 13.66 22.63 15.68
C HIS A 687 12.20 22.68 15.20
N TRP A 688 11.41 21.65 15.46
CA TRP A 688 10.10 21.49 14.81
C TRP A 688 9.04 22.47 15.30
N SER A 689 9.02 22.71 16.61
CA SER A 689 8.08 23.63 17.26
C SER A 689 8.85 24.72 17.99
N PRO A 690 9.14 25.89 17.38
CA PRO A 690 9.90 26.94 18.05
C PRO A 690 9.28 27.36 19.39
N ALA A 691 7.96 27.54 19.45
CA ALA A 691 7.23 27.82 20.67
C ALA A 691 6.62 26.54 21.29
N ASP A 692 6.30 26.60 22.58
CA ASP A 692 5.54 25.55 23.27
C ASP A 692 4.21 25.22 22.60
N SER A 693 3.75 23.99 22.79
CA SER A 693 2.54 23.53 22.11
C SER A 693 1.28 24.09 22.76
N PRO A 694 0.35 24.71 22.00
CA PRO A 694 -0.98 25.06 22.49
C PRO A 694 -1.73 23.84 23.03
N THR A 695 -2.62 24.05 24.01
CA THR A 695 -3.40 22.95 24.63
C THR A 695 -4.34 22.25 23.66
N ASP A 696 -4.77 22.92 22.60
CA ASP A 696 -5.65 22.43 21.54
C ASP A 696 -4.89 21.90 20.31
N SER A 697 -3.56 21.87 20.36
CA SER A 697 -2.74 21.32 19.28
C SER A 697 -2.95 19.81 19.15
N SER A 698 -3.10 19.35 17.91
CA SER A 698 -3.08 17.90 17.59
C SER A 698 -1.68 17.28 17.74
N TRP A 699 -0.63 18.11 17.82
CA TRP A 699 0.75 17.68 18.01
C TRP A 699 1.24 18.09 19.40
N ARG A 700 1.47 17.10 20.27
CA ARG A 700 2.01 17.28 21.64
C ARG A 700 1.30 18.38 22.44
N GLY A 701 -0.04 18.43 22.38
CA GLY A 701 -0.84 19.52 22.95
C GLY A 701 -0.52 19.82 24.42
N GLY A 702 -0.24 21.09 24.71
CA GLY A 702 0.08 21.59 26.05
C GLY A 702 1.49 21.29 26.56
N GLN A 703 2.32 20.54 25.83
CA GLN A 703 3.65 20.13 26.28
C GLN A 703 4.73 21.23 26.07
N PRO A 704 5.80 21.24 26.90
CA PRO A 704 6.84 22.28 26.92
C PRO A 704 7.91 22.12 25.81
N ILE A 705 7.47 21.84 24.58
CA ILE A 705 8.32 21.39 23.48
C ILE A 705 9.14 22.48 22.80
N GLY A 706 8.88 23.76 23.11
CA GLY A 706 9.53 24.89 22.48
C GLY A 706 10.82 25.35 23.16
N LEU A 707 11.65 26.07 22.41
CA LEU A 707 12.71 26.91 22.98
C LEU A 707 12.16 28.24 23.50
N TRP A 708 10.95 28.61 23.07
CA TRP A 708 10.21 29.76 23.54
C TRP A 708 8.85 29.37 24.13
N THR A 709 8.32 30.22 24.99
CA THR A 709 6.92 30.13 25.42
C THR A 709 5.98 30.52 24.27
N LEU A 710 4.68 30.29 24.44
CA LEU A 710 3.64 30.74 23.48
C LEU A 710 3.64 32.26 23.22
N ASN A 711 4.16 33.05 24.17
CA ASN A 711 4.32 34.51 24.02
C ASN A 711 5.70 34.90 23.47
N TYR A 712 6.47 33.93 22.96
CA TYR A 712 7.80 34.12 22.38
C TYR A 712 8.86 34.67 23.35
N SER A 713 8.69 34.43 24.65
CA SER A 713 9.76 34.61 25.65
C SER A 713 10.69 33.41 25.62
N ARG A 714 12.01 33.62 25.66
CA ARG A 714 13.00 32.53 25.73
C ARG A 714 12.81 31.69 27.00
N LYS A 715 13.15 30.41 26.92
CA LYS A 715 13.15 29.45 28.03
C LYS A 715 14.55 28.96 28.37
N HIS A 716 14.70 28.22 29.47
CA HIS A 716 15.95 27.51 29.79
C HIS A 716 16.41 26.60 28.64
N THR A 717 15.48 25.96 27.93
CA THR A 717 15.77 25.13 26.75
C THR A 717 16.44 25.93 25.62
N TYR A 718 16.12 27.22 25.45
CA TYR A 718 16.84 28.11 24.53
C TYR A 718 18.32 28.22 24.88
N ALA A 719 18.63 28.42 26.16
CA ALA A 719 20.00 28.54 26.64
C ALA A 719 20.79 27.24 26.41
N GLY A 720 20.19 26.09 26.75
CA GLY A 720 20.78 24.78 26.49
C GLY A 720 21.07 24.54 25.01
N PHE A 721 20.09 24.82 24.14
CA PHE A 721 20.26 24.71 22.69
C PHE A 721 21.37 25.63 22.17
N ALA A 722 21.39 26.90 22.60
CA ALA A 722 22.41 27.88 22.24
C ALA A 722 23.82 27.47 22.71
N ASN A 723 23.95 26.97 23.94
CA ASN A 723 25.22 26.43 24.45
C ASN A 723 25.69 25.21 23.65
N GLY A 724 24.74 24.39 23.21
CA GLY A 724 24.98 23.27 22.31
C GLY A 724 25.60 23.75 20.99
N LEU A 725 24.97 24.72 20.33
CA LEU A 725 25.47 25.32 19.09
C LEU A 725 26.84 25.98 19.27
N ALA A 726 27.07 26.65 20.41
CA ALA A 726 28.32 27.34 20.72
C ALA A 726 29.47 26.39 21.13
N GLY A 727 29.17 25.12 21.43
CA GLY A 727 30.13 24.16 21.98
C GLY A 727 30.58 24.45 23.41
N LYS A 728 30.03 25.48 24.07
CA LYS A 728 30.40 25.94 25.41
C LYS A 728 29.22 26.63 26.09
N VAL A 729 29.28 26.73 27.42
CA VAL A 729 28.33 27.57 28.18
C VAL A 729 28.61 29.03 27.85
N VAL A 730 27.61 29.72 27.26
CA VAL A 730 27.71 31.12 26.84
C VAL A 730 27.42 32.05 28.01
N VAL A 731 26.31 31.82 28.72
CA VAL A 731 25.88 32.57 29.89
C VAL A 731 25.53 31.57 30.98
N ALA A 732 26.15 31.71 32.15
CA ALA A 732 25.81 30.88 33.30
C ALA A 732 24.41 31.28 33.84
N PRO A 733 23.56 30.33 34.24
CA PRO A 733 22.31 30.65 34.93
C PRO A 733 22.63 31.48 36.18
N SER A 734 21.81 32.48 36.52
CA SER A 734 22.05 33.26 37.75
C SER A 734 22.02 32.31 38.94
N ASN A 735 23.14 32.24 39.69
CA ASN A 735 23.21 31.42 40.89
C ASN A 735 22.14 31.88 41.89
N LYS A 736 21.45 30.90 42.47
CA LYS A 736 20.54 31.09 43.62
C LYS A 736 21.24 31.83 44.75
#